data_AF-A0A661D039-F1
#
_entry.id   AF-A0A661D039-F1
#
_cell.length_a   1.000
_cell.length_b   1.000
_cell.length_c   1.000
_cell.angle_alpha   90.00
_cell.angle_beta   90.00
_cell.angle_gamma   90.00
#
_symmetry.space_group_name_H-M   'P 1'
#
loop_
_entity.id
_entity.type
_entity.pdbx_description
1 polymer ?
#
loop_
_entity_poly.entity_id
_entity_poly.type
_entity_poly.pdbx_seq_one_letter_code
_entity_poly.pdbx_strand_id
1 'polypeptide(L)'
;MPAFRIKACGLKKIDTTSLRSMLTLADNLLSHNWEIIEHDPVELCIYSLETEEGKEAWLAHDKGFSAILSSQKVTESADIILKKPLRTKNFSEALNAIEDKIKLVKQSKKFTRAKASTTTAQKSKPKQKDTGKSSLLFSSLSSGLSKHLIGIKSPAWNLPQLTFSLPIQNLIKPDTILDLRSLKKWLKELSKKDNTTMVSAILGNIIPLNRTVLPVRTRLSLLELYQESITRLIFSRDIASIKLERSSYSTYIKSMRALMLLVEELSIGYKIILDEAYQQGERPDSNDFFMMAINKTAENISLSILLAYSYYRTPAATTINTLHQLYLYCEASNTLHKTVSIKGVSTSKSFYHIYNQIILMGIADPFRLTKFEVFKLHTLMDDYADKIEISPLINKHKNAPNEFLMTGYFCLDTNSDKMPTALAQTSIEKRRSPQARLLNTQPVVKAIEELFQRAALPVNKGMYDLDIKLLQQAIPQINTSYDRQFHRLPSSDNHQINLANGISSIHDCLSYNNLEQTDTWIIHNQSSAGMMLSREVDDCHQLNIGDFIGVFIPQMPPSLAIMRWLCTNNHGTTEIGIEIYPGLPIAITARSEGGSEIIQGLLLPEDRNIRQPSYLIVEKGGYSTNRILHITEGENGYTISATSLIDNTFNYEQFRFKIHDGTKHKIAQSQNKQI
;
A
#
# COMPACT_ATOMS: atom_id res chain seq x y z
N MET A 1 10.58 -16.89 29.40
CA MET A 1 11.68 -16.34 30.22
C MET A 1 11.12 -15.20 31.06
N PRO A 2 11.65 -14.91 32.26
CA PRO A 2 11.18 -13.77 33.04
C PRO A 2 11.45 -12.46 32.29
N ALA A 3 10.52 -11.51 32.35
CA ALA A 3 10.65 -10.20 31.72
C ALA A 3 11.71 -9.34 32.42
N PHE A 4 12.36 -8.46 31.67
CA PHE A 4 13.21 -7.40 32.22
C PHE A 4 12.35 -6.22 32.69
N ARG A 5 12.76 -5.54 33.75
CA ARG A 5 11.93 -4.59 34.48
C ARG A 5 12.48 -3.18 34.39
N ILE A 6 11.63 -2.25 33.97
CA ILE A 6 11.90 -0.82 33.83
C ILE A 6 11.20 -0.07 34.96
N LYS A 7 11.92 0.86 35.59
CA LYS A 7 11.34 1.84 36.53
C LYS A 7 11.26 3.22 35.88
N ALA A 8 10.11 3.87 35.94
CA ALA A 8 9.93 5.26 35.51
C ALA A 8 10.14 6.20 36.71
N CYS A 9 11.19 7.01 36.67
CA CYS A 9 11.61 7.90 37.76
C CYS A 9 11.32 9.37 37.39
N GLY A 10 10.26 9.94 37.99
CA GLY A 10 9.87 11.34 37.77
C GLY A 10 9.31 11.63 36.38
N LEU A 11 8.84 10.63 35.64
CA LEU A 11 8.20 10.85 34.34
C LEU A 11 6.79 11.44 34.52
N LYS A 12 6.40 12.40 33.68
CA LYS A 12 5.02 12.88 33.62
C LYS A 12 4.10 11.72 33.20
N LYS A 13 2.81 11.80 33.56
CA LYS A 13 1.81 10.78 33.19
C LYS A 13 1.78 10.52 31.68
N ILE A 14 1.88 11.57 30.87
CA ILE A 14 1.92 11.45 29.40
C ILE A 14 3.15 10.68 28.90
N ASP A 15 4.33 10.94 29.48
CA ASP A 15 5.58 10.26 29.12
C ASP A 15 5.56 8.79 29.54
N THR A 16 4.96 8.49 30.69
CA THR A 16 4.77 7.11 31.17
C THR A 16 3.82 6.33 30.26
N THR A 17 2.73 6.95 29.81
CA THR A 17 1.82 6.38 28.80
C THR A 17 2.54 6.17 27.47
N SER A 18 3.32 7.15 27.00
CA SER A 18 4.13 7.00 25.79
C SER A 18 5.13 5.86 25.91
N LEU A 19 5.76 5.66 27.07
CA LEU A 19 6.69 4.55 27.30
C LEU A 19 6.00 3.19 27.21
N ARG A 20 4.80 3.05 27.80
CA ARG A 20 3.98 1.83 27.69
C ARG A 20 3.58 1.54 26.25
N SER A 21 3.08 2.55 25.53
CA SER A 21 2.73 2.41 24.12
C SER A 21 3.95 1.99 23.28
N MET A 22 5.13 2.56 23.56
CA MET A 22 6.35 2.22 22.84
C MET A 22 6.83 0.80 23.13
N LEU A 23 6.68 0.29 24.36
CA LEU A 23 6.94 -1.13 24.66
C LEU A 23 6.03 -2.06 23.85
N THR A 24 4.73 -1.76 23.77
CA THR A 24 3.78 -2.56 22.98
C THR A 24 4.08 -2.50 21.47
N LEU A 25 4.42 -1.32 20.95
CA LEU A 25 4.74 -1.14 19.53
C LEU A 25 6.09 -1.78 19.15
N ALA A 26 7.02 -1.85 20.10
CA ALA A 26 8.36 -2.41 19.88
C ALA A 26 8.43 -3.93 20.14
N ASP A 27 7.36 -4.58 20.59
CA ASP A 27 7.38 -5.98 21.07
C ASP A 27 8.06 -6.95 20.08
N ASN A 28 7.72 -6.86 18.80
CA ASN A 28 8.32 -7.70 17.74
C ASN A 28 9.80 -7.38 17.41
N LEU A 29 10.34 -6.28 17.94
CA LEU A 29 11.71 -5.81 17.76
C LEU A 29 12.59 -6.03 18.99
N LEU A 30 11.99 -6.39 20.13
CA LEU A 30 12.70 -6.63 21.38
C LEU A 30 13.20 -8.08 21.45
N SER A 31 14.43 -8.27 21.90
CA SER A 31 14.99 -9.61 22.08
C SER A 31 14.39 -10.37 23.28
N HIS A 32 13.84 -9.65 24.26
CA HIS A 32 13.12 -10.17 25.42
C HIS A 32 11.97 -9.26 25.81
N ASN A 33 11.01 -9.79 26.56
CA ASN A 33 9.90 -9.01 27.11
C ASN A 33 10.41 -8.03 28.16
N TRP A 34 9.91 -6.79 28.10
CA TRP A 34 10.16 -5.74 29.07
C TRP A 34 8.85 -5.28 29.71
N GLU A 35 8.84 -5.07 31.02
CA GLU A 35 7.68 -4.59 31.77
C GLU A 35 8.04 -3.36 32.62
N ILE A 36 7.07 -2.47 32.86
CA ILE A 36 7.26 -1.31 33.74
C ILE A 36 6.73 -1.67 35.12
N ILE A 37 7.54 -1.51 36.16
CA ILE A 37 7.18 -1.81 37.55
C ILE A 37 7.51 -0.63 38.49
N GLU A 38 6.92 -0.65 39.68
CA GLU A 38 7.09 0.41 40.68
C GLU A 38 8.10 0.07 41.79
N HIS A 39 8.41 -1.22 41.99
CA HIS A 39 9.26 -1.72 43.07
C HIS A 39 10.48 -2.50 42.56
N ASP A 40 11.53 -2.59 43.37
CA ASP A 40 12.76 -3.32 43.02
C ASP A 40 12.58 -4.84 43.16
N PRO A 41 13.37 -5.68 42.46
CA PRO A 41 14.53 -5.34 41.62
C PRO A 41 14.17 -4.89 40.21
N VAL A 42 14.87 -3.86 39.72
CA VAL A 42 14.72 -3.29 38.37
C VAL A 42 16.05 -3.36 37.62
N GLU A 43 16.00 -3.61 36.31
CA GLU A 43 17.20 -3.71 35.47
C GLU A 43 17.55 -2.39 34.75
N LEU A 44 16.56 -1.52 34.53
CA LEU A 44 16.73 -0.19 33.91
C LEU A 44 15.87 0.86 34.62
N CYS A 45 16.47 1.98 35.00
CA CYS A 45 15.74 3.16 35.50
C CYS A 45 15.75 4.27 34.44
N ILE A 46 14.57 4.78 34.08
CA ILE A 46 14.41 5.87 33.13
C ILE A 46 14.02 7.14 33.89
N TYR A 47 14.85 8.17 33.81
CA TYR A 47 14.69 9.43 34.52
C TYR A 47 14.22 10.53 33.59
N SER A 48 13.44 11.47 34.10
CA SER A 48 13.17 12.74 33.43
C SER A 48 13.80 13.89 34.20
N LEU A 49 14.81 14.56 33.64
CA LEU A 49 15.40 15.75 34.26
C LEU A 49 14.54 17.02 34.07
N GLU A 50 13.36 16.86 33.45
CA GLU A 50 12.38 17.93 33.23
C GLU A 50 11.42 18.09 34.43
N THR A 51 11.55 17.26 35.48
CA THR A 51 10.75 17.29 36.73
C THR A 51 11.66 17.31 37.95
N GLU A 52 11.20 17.90 39.07
CA GLU A 52 11.99 17.93 40.30
C GLU A 52 12.12 16.52 40.91
N GLU A 53 11.06 15.71 40.88
CA GLU A 53 11.12 14.32 41.37
C GLU A 53 12.13 13.48 40.56
N GLY A 54 12.24 13.73 39.25
CA GLY A 54 13.19 13.03 38.38
C GLY A 54 14.63 13.48 38.59
N LYS A 55 14.88 14.75 38.91
CA LYS A 55 16.20 15.27 39.28
C LYS A 55 16.67 14.73 40.64
N GLU A 56 15.78 14.69 41.63
CA GLU A 56 16.09 14.10 42.94
C GLU A 56 16.40 12.60 42.82
N ALA A 57 15.57 11.86 42.07
CA ALA A 57 15.81 10.44 41.79
C ALA A 57 17.13 10.23 41.01
N TRP A 58 17.47 11.14 40.10
CA TRP A 58 18.75 11.12 39.39
C TRP A 58 19.93 11.45 40.31
N LEU A 59 19.81 12.31 41.31
CA LEU A 59 20.91 12.56 42.26
C LEU A 59 21.14 11.37 43.21
N ALA A 60 20.09 10.61 43.50
CA ALA A 60 20.14 9.45 44.40
C ALA A 60 20.46 8.12 43.70
N HIS A 61 20.64 8.08 42.38
CA HIS A 61 20.88 6.83 41.66
C HIS A 61 22.30 6.30 41.92
N ASP A 62 22.40 5.06 42.39
CA ASP A 62 23.69 4.42 42.67
C ASP A 62 23.74 2.95 42.20
N LYS A 63 22.64 2.44 41.60
CA LYS A 63 22.48 1.04 41.19
C LYS A 63 21.62 0.87 39.93
N GLY A 64 22.06 0.03 38.99
CA GLY A 64 21.32 -0.36 37.77
C GLY A 64 21.71 0.47 36.53
N PHE A 65 21.27 0.04 35.35
CA PHE A 65 21.44 0.83 34.13
C PHE A 65 20.53 2.06 34.18
N SER A 66 21.02 3.19 33.69
CA SER A 66 20.29 4.45 33.72
C SER A 66 20.00 5.00 32.32
N ALA A 67 18.79 5.48 32.11
CA ALA A 67 18.41 6.20 30.90
C ALA A 67 17.83 7.57 31.24
N ILE A 68 18.13 8.58 30.43
CA ILE A 68 17.50 9.90 30.55
C ILE A 68 16.54 10.09 29.38
N LEU A 69 15.27 10.39 29.68
CA LEU A 69 14.25 10.78 28.72
C LEU A 69 14.16 12.31 28.66
N SER A 70 14.60 12.90 27.54
CA SER A 70 14.65 14.35 27.38
C SER A 70 14.26 14.82 25.97
N SER A 71 13.63 16.00 25.91
CA SER A 71 13.40 16.75 24.66
C SER A 71 14.58 17.63 24.24
N GLN A 72 15.56 17.82 25.14
CA GLN A 72 16.70 18.72 24.96
C GLN A 72 18.03 17.96 24.92
N LYS A 73 19.12 18.67 24.64
CA LYS A 73 20.47 18.11 24.70
C LYS A 73 20.82 17.84 26.16
N VAL A 74 21.04 16.56 26.49
CA VAL A 74 21.45 16.09 27.82
C VAL A 74 22.97 16.26 27.97
N THR A 75 23.40 16.82 29.10
CA THR A 75 24.83 17.01 29.44
C THR A 75 25.36 15.93 30.39
N GLU A 76 24.44 15.24 31.06
CA GLU A 76 24.66 14.18 32.01
C GLU A 76 25.05 12.88 31.31
N SER A 77 25.94 12.10 31.92
CA SER A 77 26.37 10.80 31.40
C SER A 77 25.43 9.71 31.91
N ALA A 78 24.51 9.25 31.06
CA ALA A 78 23.65 8.08 31.29
C ALA A 78 24.02 6.93 30.35
N ASP A 79 23.62 5.70 30.66
CA ASP A 79 23.85 4.54 29.78
C ASP A 79 23.08 4.64 28.47
N ILE A 80 21.92 5.30 28.49
CA ILE A 80 21.10 5.62 27.33
C ILE A 80 20.58 7.06 27.44
N ILE A 81 20.51 7.74 26.31
CA ILE A 81 19.71 8.96 26.16
C ILE A 81 18.53 8.67 25.23
N LEU A 82 17.31 8.68 25.78
CA LEU A 82 16.07 8.56 25.04
C LEU A 82 15.57 9.96 24.66
N LYS A 83 15.49 10.24 23.36
CA LYS A 83 15.00 11.53 22.88
C LYS A 83 13.48 11.51 22.71
N LYS A 84 12.80 12.56 23.17
CA LYS A 84 11.38 12.81 22.88
C LYS A 84 11.23 13.45 21.48
N PRO A 85 10.21 13.07 20.68
CA PRO A 85 9.27 11.97 20.94
C PRO A 85 9.96 10.60 20.77
N LEU A 86 9.56 9.64 21.60
CA LEU A 86 10.06 8.26 21.51
C LEU A 86 9.74 7.67 20.14
N ARG A 87 10.74 7.06 19.51
CA ARG A 87 10.60 6.34 18.23
C ARG A 87 10.85 4.87 18.48
N THR A 88 10.02 4.00 17.91
CA THR A 88 10.02 2.55 18.16
C THR A 88 11.39 1.92 17.97
N LYS A 89 12.10 2.24 16.86
CA LYS A 89 13.43 1.71 16.56
C LYS A 89 14.50 2.16 17.57
N ASN A 90 14.60 3.45 17.85
CA ASN A 90 15.58 3.97 18.81
C ASN A 90 15.34 3.41 20.22
N PHE A 91 14.07 3.24 20.57
CA PHE A 91 13.67 2.66 21.85
C PHE A 91 14.00 1.17 21.93
N SER A 92 13.70 0.38 20.89
CA SER A 92 14.05 -1.05 20.85
C SER A 92 15.55 -1.30 20.80
N GLU A 93 16.30 -0.53 20.00
CA GLU A 93 17.76 -0.61 19.94
C GLU A 93 18.40 -0.28 21.29
N ALA A 94 17.89 0.75 21.98
CA ALA A 94 18.37 1.10 23.31
C ALA A 94 18.11 -0.01 24.33
N LEU A 95 16.90 -0.60 24.33
CA LEU A 95 16.57 -1.70 25.24
C LEU A 95 17.37 -2.97 24.93
N ASN A 96 17.55 -3.32 23.66
CA ASN A 96 18.37 -4.47 23.25
C ASN A 96 19.87 -4.23 23.60
N ALA A 97 20.38 -3.01 23.42
CA ALA A 97 21.74 -2.67 23.83
C ALA A 97 21.95 -2.76 25.35
N ILE A 98 20.95 -2.36 26.15
CA ILE A 98 20.99 -2.58 27.60
C ILE A 98 20.87 -4.05 27.94
N GLU A 99 20.05 -4.82 27.23
CA GLU A 99 19.98 -6.27 27.43
C GLU A 99 21.34 -6.92 27.21
N ASP A 100 22.04 -6.57 26.13
CA ASP A 100 23.39 -7.04 25.86
C ASP A 100 24.35 -6.63 26.97
N LYS A 101 24.26 -5.39 27.47
CA LYS A 101 25.03 -4.95 28.65
C LYS A 101 24.65 -5.70 29.92
N ILE A 102 23.38 -6.01 30.17
CA ILE A 102 22.92 -6.81 31.33
C ILE A 102 23.46 -8.23 31.24
N LYS A 103 23.40 -8.85 30.06
CA LYS A 103 23.97 -10.17 29.78
C LYS A 103 25.48 -10.16 29.98
N LEU A 104 26.15 -9.13 29.48
CA LEU A 104 27.59 -8.92 29.67
C LEU A 104 27.96 -8.69 31.14
N VAL A 105 27.17 -7.96 31.93
CA VAL A 105 27.40 -7.77 33.39
C VAL A 105 27.12 -9.04 34.18
N LYS A 106 26.12 -9.85 33.78
CA LYS A 106 25.87 -11.18 34.35
C LYS A 106 26.96 -12.18 33.97
N GLN A 107 27.57 -12.04 32.79
CA GLN A 107 28.68 -12.86 32.33
C GLN A 107 30.05 -12.40 32.86
N SER A 108 30.26 -11.10 33.09
CA SER A 108 31.54 -10.48 33.52
C SER A 108 31.79 -10.51 35.03
N LYS A 109 30.87 -11.09 35.82
CA LYS A 109 31.22 -11.69 37.13
C LYS A 109 32.10 -12.94 37.00
N LYS A 110 32.40 -13.40 35.78
CA LYS A 110 33.48 -14.32 35.46
C LYS A 110 34.41 -13.64 34.44
N PHE A 111 35.68 -13.49 34.81
CA PHE A 111 36.81 -13.03 33.99
C PHE A 111 36.96 -11.51 33.77
N THR A 112 37.80 -10.91 34.60
CA THR A 112 38.60 -9.70 34.32
C THR A 112 39.81 -10.01 33.44
N ARG A 113 40.18 -9.10 32.49
CA ARG A 113 41.46 -8.32 32.46
C ARG A 113 41.93 -7.92 31.03
N ALA A 114 42.10 -6.59 30.83
CA ALA A 114 43.08 -5.83 30.00
C ALA A 114 43.18 -6.06 28.46
N LYS A 115 43.63 -5.15 27.56
CA LYS A 115 44.02 -3.72 27.46
C LYS A 115 44.13 -3.42 25.93
N ALA A 116 43.59 -2.30 25.42
CA ALA A 116 44.27 -1.11 24.85
C ALA A 116 45.14 -1.26 23.57
N SER A 117 44.86 -0.48 22.49
CA SER A 117 45.67 0.71 22.04
C SER A 117 45.45 1.17 20.57
N THR A 118 45.26 2.50 20.40
CA THR A 118 45.77 3.47 19.35
C THR A 118 45.36 3.37 17.85
N THR A 119 44.61 4.33 17.27
CA THR A 119 44.97 5.61 16.53
C THR A 119 45.84 5.41 15.27
N THR A 120 45.55 5.97 14.08
CA THR A 120 45.56 7.41 13.70
C THR A 120 44.92 7.67 12.31
N ALA A 121 44.52 8.93 12.09
CA ALA A 121 43.91 9.50 10.88
C ALA A 121 44.92 9.94 9.79
N GLN A 122 44.45 10.14 8.54
CA GLN A 122 44.97 11.19 7.65
C GLN A 122 43.99 11.59 6.53
N LYS A 123 43.94 12.91 6.27
CA LYS A 123 43.14 13.65 5.28
C LYS A 123 43.89 13.76 3.94
N SER A 124 43.16 13.85 2.82
CA SER A 124 43.44 14.82 1.74
C SER A 124 42.29 14.93 0.72
N LYS A 125 42.10 16.17 0.23
CA LYS A 125 41.29 16.71 -0.89
C LYS A 125 42.16 17.89 -1.43
N PRO A 126 41.85 18.60 -2.54
CA PRO A 126 40.81 18.43 -3.59
C PRO A 126 41.34 18.72 -5.03
N LYS A 127 40.47 18.68 -6.06
CA LYS A 127 40.27 19.79 -7.04
C LYS A 127 39.13 19.53 -8.05
N GLN A 128 38.47 20.62 -8.43
CA GLN A 128 37.28 20.78 -9.29
C GLN A 128 37.60 20.79 -10.80
N LYS A 129 36.57 20.55 -11.63
CA LYS A 129 36.22 21.42 -12.78
C LYS A 129 34.78 21.18 -13.29
N ASP A 130 34.10 22.29 -13.58
CA ASP A 130 32.80 22.46 -14.27
C ASP A 130 32.85 21.94 -15.74
N THR A 131 31.79 21.72 -16.53
CA THR A 131 30.60 22.52 -16.91
C THR A 131 29.65 21.66 -17.78
N GLY A 132 28.34 21.96 -17.86
CA GLY A 132 27.52 21.55 -19.02
C GLY A 132 26.00 21.61 -18.82
N LYS A 133 25.36 22.65 -19.37
CA LYS A 133 23.93 22.96 -19.30
C LYS A 133 23.11 22.29 -20.43
N SER A 134 21.92 21.80 -20.04
CA SER A 134 20.58 22.05 -20.62
C SER A 134 20.20 21.57 -22.04
N SER A 135 19.05 20.89 -22.13
CA SER A 135 17.86 21.41 -22.83
C SER A 135 16.63 20.50 -22.60
N LEU A 136 15.53 21.12 -22.18
CA LEU A 136 14.15 20.62 -22.20
C LEU A 136 13.42 21.44 -23.26
N LEU A 137 12.63 20.81 -24.14
CA LEU A 137 11.59 21.48 -24.92
C LEU A 137 10.38 20.55 -25.05
N PHE A 138 9.28 20.96 -24.42
CA PHE A 138 7.92 20.52 -24.75
C PHE A 138 7.29 21.58 -25.65
N SER A 139 6.58 21.17 -26.68
CA SER A 139 5.66 21.99 -27.45
C SER A 139 4.24 21.44 -27.30
N SER A 140 3.31 22.33 -26.94
CA SER A 140 1.88 22.08 -26.89
C SER A 140 1.15 23.16 -27.72
N LEU A 141 0.55 22.74 -28.82
CA LEU A 141 -0.48 23.40 -29.64
C LEU A 141 -1.31 22.22 -30.16
N SER A 142 -2.63 22.14 -30.24
CA SER A 142 -3.76 23.08 -30.23
C SER A 142 -5.05 22.22 -30.22
N SER A 143 -6.21 22.77 -29.88
CA SER A 143 -7.42 22.63 -30.71
C SER A 143 -8.54 23.49 -30.16
N GLY A 144 -9.25 24.17 -31.07
CA GLY A 144 -10.43 24.96 -30.79
C GLY A 144 -11.61 24.52 -31.65
N LEU A 145 -12.75 25.15 -31.33
CA LEU A 145 -13.97 25.34 -32.13
C LEU A 145 -14.97 24.16 -32.20
N SER A 146 -15.97 24.22 -31.32
CA SER A 146 -17.36 24.26 -31.77
C SER A 146 -18.10 25.33 -30.97
N LYS A 147 -18.52 26.42 -31.64
CA LYS A 147 -19.29 27.51 -31.08
C LYS A 147 -20.77 27.25 -31.36
N HIS A 148 -21.58 27.15 -30.32
CA HIS A 148 -23.03 27.38 -30.43
C HIS A 148 -23.36 28.74 -29.80
N LEU A 149 -24.28 29.46 -30.43
CA LEU A 149 -24.61 30.87 -30.22
C LEU A 149 -25.25 31.12 -28.84
N ILE A 150 -24.42 31.30 -27.81
CA ILE A 150 -24.77 31.94 -26.54
C ILE A 150 -23.56 32.83 -26.20
N GLY A 151 -23.79 34.09 -25.80
CA GLY A 151 -22.75 35.11 -25.65
C GLY A 151 -21.51 34.59 -24.91
N ILE A 152 -20.39 34.50 -25.64
CA ILE A 152 -19.14 33.92 -25.12
C ILE A 152 -18.59 34.88 -24.06
N LYS A 153 -18.74 34.50 -22.80
CA LYS A 153 -17.95 35.09 -21.71
C LYS A 153 -16.56 34.46 -21.71
N SER A 154 -15.62 35.10 -21.03
CA SER A 154 -14.33 34.51 -20.71
C SER A 154 -14.41 33.74 -19.38
N PRO A 155 -13.55 32.74 -19.16
CA PRO A 155 -13.40 32.14 -17.84
C PRO A 155 -13.15 33.17 -16.74
N ALA A 156 -13.50 32.82 -15.50
CA ALA A 156 -13.32 33.69 -14.34
C ALA A 156 -11.83 34.04 -14.14
N TRP A 157 -11.47 35.29 -14.45
CA TRP A 157 -10.07 35.77 -14.52
C TRP A 157 -9.28 35.64 -13.21
N ASN A 158 -9.97 35.57 -12.07
CA ASN A 158 -9.38 35.52 -10.74
C ASN A 158 -9.26 34.09 -10.18
N LEU A 159 -9.65 33.06 -10.94
CA LEU A 159 -9.56 31.66 -10.55
C LEU A 159 -8.48 30.94 -11.37
N PRO A 160 -7.91 29.83 -10.85
CA PRO A 160 -6.95 29.01 -11.58
C PRO A 160 -7.51 28.55 -12.94
N GLN A 161 -6.61 28.39 -13.91
CA GLN A 161 -7.00 27.87 -15.22
C GLN A 161 -7.33 26.38 -15.13
N LEU A 162 -8.43 25.98 -15.75
CA LEU A 162 -8.76 24.58 -15.98
C LEU A 162 -8.54 24.22 -17.44
N THR A 163 -7.98 23.04 -17.67
CA THR A 163 -7.74 22.50 -19.01
C THR A 163 -8.16 21.03 -19.01
N PHE A 164 -8.99 20.67 -19.98
CA PHE A 164 -9.46 19.29 -20.16
C PHE A 164 -9.18 18.81 -21.58
N SER A 165 -8.75 17.56 -21.70
CA SER A 165 -8.73 16.86 -22.98
C SER A 165 -10.10 16.26 -23.22
N LEU A 166 -10.87 16.86 -24.14
CA LEU A 166 -12.26 16.47 -24.43
C LEU A 166 -12.42 16.08 -25.91
N PRO A 167 -13.31 15.12 -26.22
CA PRO A 167 -13.60 14.78 -27.61
C PRO A 167 -14.31 15.94 -28.31
N ILE A 168 -14.03 16.09 -29.61
CA ILE A 168 -14.72 17.07 -30.46
C ILE A 168 -16.21 16.70 -30.54
N GLN A 169 -17.07 17.69 -30.35
CA GLN A 169 -18.52 17.54 -30.43
C GLN A 169 -19.07 18.05 -31.76
N ASN A 170 -19.95 17.25 -32.36
CA ASN A 170 -20.54 17.52 -33.66
C ASN A 170 -22.08 17.57 -33.57
N LEU A 171 -22.71 18.12 -34.60
CA LEU A 171 -24.18 18.20 -34.76
C LEU A 171 -24.77 17.02 -35.56
N ILE A 172 -23.97 15.98 -35.82
CA ILE A 172 -24.41 14.79 -36.58
C ILE A 172 -25.46 14.05 -35.77
N LYS A 173 -26.49 13.50 -36.45
CA LYS A 173 -27.52 12.67 -35.82
C LYS A 173 -26.83 11.58 -34.99
N PRO A 174 -27.05 11.55 -33.67
CA PRO A 174 -26.21 10.75 -32.82
C PRO A 174 -26.69 9.30 -32.78
N ASP A 175 -25.75 8.37 -32.86
CA ASP A 175 -26.02 6.95 -32.65
C ASP A 175 -26.03 6.63 -31.15
N THR A 176 -26.94 7.28 -30.41
CA THR A 176 -27.08 7.17 -28.95
C THR A 176 -28.53 7.38 -28.52
N ILE A 177 -28.90 6.80 -27.38
CA ILE A 177 -30.24 6.94 -26.81
C ILE A 177 -30.32 8.25 -26.01
N LEU A 178 -31.05 9.23 -26.53
CA LEU A 178 -31.22 10.55 -25.89
C LEU A 178 -32.48 10.66 -25.00
N ASP A 179 -33.46 9.80 -25.18
CA ASP A 179 -34.68 9.80 -24.35
C ASP A 179 -34.43 9.09 -23.01
N LEU A 180 -34.68 9.79 -21.90
CA LEU A 180 -34.41 9.32 -20.55
C LEU A 180 -35.17 8.03 -20.20
N ARG A 181 -36.43 7.91 -20.64
CA ARG A 181 -37.25 6.73 -20.33
C ARG A 181 -36.74 5.51 -21.09
N SER A 182 -36.43 5.70 -22.38
CA SER A 182 -35.87 4.69 -23.25
C SER A 182 -34.51 4.21 -22.74
N LEU A 183 -33.63 5.14 -22.35
CA LEU A 183 -32.33 4.80 -21.78
C LEU A 183 -32.47 4.01 -20.47
N LYS A 184 -33.31 4.47 -19.54
CA LYS A 184 -33.57 3.77 -18.28
C LYS A 184 -34.10 2.35 -18.49
N LYS A 185 -35.05 2.19 -19.42
CA LYS A 185 -35.58 0.87 -19.79
C LYS A 185 -34.49 -0.03 -20.39
N TRP A 186 -33.69 0.51 -21.30
CA TRP A 186 -32.60 -0.22 -21.94
C TRP A 186 -31.54 -0.68 -20.94
N LEU A 187 -31.11 0.18 -20.00
CA LEU A 187 -30.16 -0.18 -18.94
C LEU A 187 -30.71 -1.27 -18.01
N LYS A 188 -32.02 -1.23 -17.68
CA LYS A 188 -32.69 -2.27 -16.86
C LYS A 188 -32.76 -3.62 -17.58
N GLU A 189 -32.92 -3.64 -18.90
CA GLU A 189 -32.87 -4.89 -19.66
C GLU A 189 -31.42 -5.39 -19.82
N LEU A 190 -30.45 -4.49 -19.99
CA LEU A 190 -29.04 -4.84 -20.03
C LEU A 190 -28.53 -5.44 -18.72
N SER A 191 -29.03 -4.99 -17.56
CA SER A 191 -28.58 -5.50 -16.26
C SER A 191 -28.92 -6.98 -16.01
N LYS A 192 -29.68 -7.61 -16.92
CA LYS A 192 -29.97 -9.05 -16.91
C LYS A 192 -28.94 -9.88 -17.68
N LYS A 193 -28.06 -9.22 -18.45
CA LYS A 193 -26.99 -9.86 -19.24
C LYS A 193 -25.69 -9.94 -18.42
N ASP A 194 -24.69 -10.62 -18.96
CA ASP A 194 -23.35 -10.65 -18.38
C ASP A 194 -22.66 -9.28 -18.43
N ASN A 195 -21.70 -9.07 -17.53
CA ASN A 195 -21.00 -7.80 -17.36
C ASN A 195 -20.21 -7.39 -18.61
N THR A 196 -19.58 -8.32 -19.32
CA THR A 196 -18.80 -8.01 -20.52
C THR A 196 -19.69 -7.47 -21.64
N THR A 197 -20.84 -8.11 -21.88
CA THR A 197 -21.83 -7.64 -22.86
C THR A 197 -22.41 -6.29 -22.44
N MET A 198 -22.71 -6.11 -21.14
CA MET A 198 -23.24 -4.85 -20.62
C MET A 198 -22.24 -3.69 -20.82
N VAL A 199 -20.97 -3.88 -20.48
CA VAL A 199 -19.92 -2.87 -20.66
C VAL A 199 -19.78 -2.47 -22.12
N SER A 200 -19.70 -3.45 -23.04
CA SER A 200 -19.58 -3.18 -24.47
C SER A 200 -20.80 -2.43 -25.03
N ALA A 201 -22.00 -2.81 -24.62
CA ALA A 201 -23.23 -2.13 -25.05
C ALA A 201 -23.30 -0.69 -24.53
N ILE A 202 -22.93 -0.44 -23.27
CA ILE A 202 -22.91 0.91 -22.71
C ILE A 202 -21.86 1.77 -23.41
N LEU A 203 -20.65 1.24 -23.66
CA LEU A 203 -19.60 1.93 -24.42
C LEU A 203 -20.11 2.39 -25.78
N GLY A 204 -20.78 1.50 -26.52
CA GLY A 204 -21.37 1.82 -27.82
C GLY A 204 -22.39 2.95 -27.80
N ASN A 205 -22.94 3.28 -26.62
CA ASN A 205 -23.95 4.32 -26.44
C ASN A 205 -23.37 5.62 -25.86
N ILE A 206 -22.49 5.53 -24.86
CA ILE A 206 -21.91 6.70 -24.17
C ILE A 206 -20.82 7.39 -24.99
N ILE A 207 -20.05 6.65 -25.81
CA ILE A 207 -19.02 7.22 -26.68
C ILE A 207 -19.66 8.21 -27.68
N PRO A 208 -20.69 7.84 -28.47
CA PRO A 208 -21.37 8.80 -29.35
C PRO A 208 -22.02 9.96 -28.57
N LEU A 209 -22.60 9.70 -27.39
CA LEU A 209 -23.19 10.73 -26.53
C LEU A 209 -22.19 11.85 -26.20
N ASN A 210 -20.94 11.52 -25.86
CA ASN A 210 -19.90 12.48 -25.52
C ASN A 210 -19.42 13.32 -26.71
N ARG A 211 -19.66 12.84 -27.94
CA ARG A 211 -19.29 13.48 -29.21
C ARG A 211 -20.47 14.24 -29.85
N THR A 212 -21.57 14.37 -29.13
CA THR A 212 -22.81 15.04 -29.59
C THR A 212 -23.03 16.33 -28.81
N VAL A 213 -23.37 17.43 -29.49
CA VAL A 213 -23.77 18.67 -28.78
C VAL A 213 -25.15 18.46 -28.13
N LEU A 214 -25.24 18.68 -26.81
CA LEU A 214 -26.48 18.49 -26.03
C LEU A 214 -26.62 19.57 -24.96
N PRO A 215 -27.84 19.99 -24.60
CA PRO A 215 -28.05 20.88 -23.46
C PRO A 215 -27.53 20.26 -22.15
N VAL A 216 -26.87 21.07 -21.31
CA VAL A 216 -26.28 20.66 -20.02
C VAL A 216 -27.23 19.81 -19.17
N ARG A 217 -28.48 20.25 -19.00
CA ARG A 217 -29.47 19.55 -18.16
C ARG A 217 -29.82 18.17 -18.70
N THR A 218 -29.93 18.05 -20.02
CA THR A 218 -30.20 16.78 -20.70
C THR A 218 -29.01 15.84 -20.54
N ARG A 219 -27.78 16.33 -20.78
CA ARG A 219 -26.56 15.55 -20.60
C ARG A 219 -26.42 15.04 -19.17
N LEU A 220 -26.57 15.92 -18.18
CA LEU A 220 -26.50 15.56 -16.75
C LEU A 220 -27.50 14.45 -16.41
N SER A 221 -28.75 14.59 -16.83
CA SER A 221 -29.80 13.60 -16.55
C SER A 221 -29.52 12.23 -17.19
N LEU A 222 -28.91 12.20 -18.38
CA LEU A 222 -28.50 10.96 -19.05
C LEU A 222 -27.32 10.29 -18.32
N LEU A 223 -26.30 11.08 -17.94
CA LEU A 223 -25.12 10.58 -17.25
C LEU A 223 -25.45 9.98 -15.87
N GLU A 224 -26.44 10.52 -15.16
CA GLU A 224 -26.88 9.95 -13.88
C GLU A 224 -27.44 8.52 -14.02
N LEU A 225 -28.14 8.21 -15.12
CA LEU A 225 -28.61 6.85 -15.39
C LEU A 225 -27.45 5.89 -15.66
N TYR A 226 -26.42 6.36 -16.37
CA TYR A 226 -25.20 5.60 -16.59
C TYR A 226 -24.41 5.41 -15.28
N GLN A 227 -24.29 6.44 -14.44
CA GLN A 227 -23.57 6.41 -13.17
C GLN A 227 -24.04 5.27 -12.27
N GLU A 228 -25.37 5.10 -12.09
CA GLU A 228 -25.94 4.03 -11.27
C GLU A 228 -25.51 2.64 -11.78
N SER A 229 -25.60 2.45 -13.10
CA SER A 229 -25.27 1.17 -13.74
C SER A 229 -23.78 0.86 -13.71
N ILE A 230 -22.92 1.86 -13.94
CA ILE A 230 -21.47 1.71 -13.98
C ILE A 230 -20.89 1.53 -12.58
N THR A 231 -21.39 2.28 -11.58
CA THR A 231 -20.97 2.10 -10.18
C THR A 231 -21.27 0.69 -9.71
N ARG A 232 -22.45 0.14 -10.06
CA ARG A 232 -22.75 -1.26 -9.77
C ARG A 232 -21.73 -2.22 -10.38
N LEU A 233 -21.36 -2.04 -11.65
CA LEU A 233 -20.36 -2.88 -12.34
C LEU A 233 -18.99 -2.86 -11.66
N ILE A 234 -18.55 -1.70 -11.15
CA ILE A 234 -17.26 -1.54 -10.46
C ILE A 234 -17.24 -2.32 -9.14
N PHE A 235 -18.30 -2.21 -8.34
CA PHE A 235 -18.37 -2.81 -7.01
C PHE A 235 -18.95 -4.24 -7.01
N SER A 236 -19.55 -4.70 -8.11
CA SER A 236 -20.04 -6.07 -8.25
C SER A 236 -18.92 -6.99 -8.74
N ARG A 237 -18.19 -7.64 -7.81
CA ARG A 237 -17.31 -8.75 -8.17
C ARG A 237 -18.12 -10.04 -8.20
N ASP A 238 -18.69 -10.37 -9.35
CA ASP A 238 -19.44 -11.61 -9.50
C ASP A 238 -18.52 -12.83 -9.70
N ILE A 239 -19.06 -14.02 -9.40
CA ILE A 239 -18.37 -15.30 -9.58
C ILE A 239 -17.91 -15.48 -11.03
N ALA A 240 -18.65 -14.93 -11.99
CA ALA A 240 -18.31 -14.99 -13.41
C ALA A 240 -17.00 -14.26 -13.72
N SER A 241 -16.76 -13.08 -13.12
CA SER A 241 -15.51 -12.33 -13.29
C SER A 241 -14.31 -13.11 -12.74
N ILE A 242 -14.46 -13.78 -11.59
CA ILE A 242 -13.42 -14.65 -11.01
C ILE A 242 -13.16 -15.88 -11.90
N LYS A 243 -14.21 -16.49 -12.46
CA LYS A 243 -14.06 -17.62 -13.40
C LYS A 243 -13.36 -17.19 -14.69
N LEU A 244 -13.73 -16.03 -15.23
CA LEU A 244 -13.20 -15.49 -16.48
C LEU A 244 -11.70 -15.18 -16.36
N GLU A 245 -11.28 -14.63 -15.22
CA GLU A 245 -9.87 -14.42 -14.85
C GLU A 245 -9.06 -15.73 -14.90
N ARG A 246 -9.67 -16.86 -14.51
CA ARG A 246 -9.03 -18.18 -14.54
C ARG A 246 -9.09 -18.89 -15.90
N SER A 247 -10.13 -18.66 -16.70
CA SER A 247 -10.40 -19.45 -17.91
C SER A 247 -9.81 -18.88 -19.20
N SER A 248 -9.76 -17.54 -19.36
CA SER A 248 -9.28 -16.92 -20.59
C SER A 248 -8.61 -15.59 -20.31
N TYR A 249 -7.28 -15.61 -20.30
CA TYR A 249 -6.45 -14.44 -20.05
C TYR A 249 -6.76 -13.28 -21.02
N SER A 250 -6.73 -13.52 -22.33
CA SER A 250 -6.95 -12.45 -23.32
C SER A 250 -8.35 -11.81 -23.24
N THR A 251 -9.36 -12.58 -22.82
CA THR A 251 -10.73 -12.10 -22.63
C THR A 251 -10.85 -11.27 -21.36
N TYR A 252 -10.16 -11.65 -20.29
CA TYR A 252 -10.08 -10.88 -19.04
C TYR A 252 -9.50 -9.48 -19.29
N ILE A 253 -8.39 -9.39 -20.01
CA ILE A 253 -7.76 -8.10 -20.33
C ILE A 253 -8.64 -7.19 -21.16
N LYS A 254 -9.30 -7.76 -22.19
CA LYS A 254 -10.24 -7.01 -23.00
C LYS A 254 -11.40 -6.47 -22.15
N SER A 255 -11.93 -7.29 -21.25
CA SER A 255 -13.02 -6.90 -20.35
C SER A 255 -12.59 -5.83 -19.34
N MET A 256 -11.42 -5.99 -18.72
CA MET A 256 -10.80 -5.02 -17.82
C MET A 256 -10.60 -3.67 -18.51
N ARG A 257 -9.92 -3.65 -19.67
CA ARG A 257 -9.67 -2.41 -20.44
C ARG A 257 -10.97 -1.74 -20.88
N ALA A 258 -11.97 -2.51 -21.29
CA ALA A 258 -13.28 -1.98 -21.64
C ALA A 258 -13.98 -1.34 -20.44
N LEU A 259 -13.92 -1.93 -19.24
CA LEU A 259 -14.48 -1.34 -18.04
C LEU A 259 -13.75 -0.04 -17.65
N MET A 260 -12.41 -0.03 -17.71
CA MET A 260 -11.62 1.19 -17.46
C MET A 260 -12.00 2.32 -18.42
N LEU A 261 -12.10 2.02 -19.73
CA LEU A 261 -12.55 2.96 -20.74
C LEU A 261 -13.98 3.46 -20.47
N LEU A 262 -14.87 2.61 -19.97
CA LEU A 262 -16.24 2.99 -19.65
C LEU A 262 -16.31 4.01 -18.52
N VAL A 263 -15.51 3.85 -17.47
CA VAL A 263 -15.41 4.84 -16.37
C VAL A 263 -14.80 6.15 -16.87
N GLU A 264 -13.81 6.06 -17.75
CA GLU A 264 -13.20 7.24 -18.38
C GLU A 264 -14.20 8.03 -19.23
N GLU A 265 -14.97 7.36 -20.09
CA GLU A 265 -16.01 8.00 -20.91
C GLU A 265 -17.14 8.59 -20.04
N LEU A 266 -17.49 7.96 -18.91
CA LEU A 266 -18.42 8.57 -17.95
C LEU A 266 -17.84 9.85 -17.34
N SER A 267 -16.56 9.84 -16.96
CA SER A 267 -15.84 11.03 -16.47
C SER A 267 -15.80 12.14 -17.53
N ILE A 268 -15.51 11.81 -18.79
CA ILE A 268 -15.53 12.76 -19.92
C ILE A 268 -16.90 13.43 -20.04
N GLY A 269 -17.99 12.68 -19.87
CA GLY A 269 -19.34 13.23 -19.90
C GLY A 269 -19.57 14.37 -18.90
N TYR A 270 -19.09 14.21 -17.66
CA TYR A 270 -19.17 15.27 -16.63
C TYR A 270 -18.18 16.40 -16.87
N LYS A 271 -16.97 16.09 -17.36
CA LYS A 271 -15.97 17.12 -17.74
C LYS A 271 -16.47 18.04 -18.85
N ILE A 272 -17.29 17.54 -19.78
CA ILE A 272 -17.96 18.38 -20.80
C ILE A 272 -18.88 19.42 -20.15
N ILE A 273 -19.71 19.01 -19.17
CA ILE A 273 -20.60 19.94 -18.46
C ILE A 273 -19.79 20.99 -17.70
N LEU A 274 -18.73 20.53 -17.03
CA LEU A 274 -17.82 21.36 -16.26
C LEU A 274 -17.11 22.39 -17.17
N ASP A 275 -16.55 21.95 -18.30
CA ASP A 275 -15.87 22.83 -19.26
C ASP A 275 -16.84 23.86 -19.85
N GLU A 276 -18.07 23.47 -20.22
CA GLU A 276 -19.07 24.42 -20.71
C GLU A 276 -19.35 25.55 -19.69
N ALA A 277 -19.56 25.21 -18.42
CA ALA A 277 -19.74 26.20 -17.36
C ALA A 277 -18.49 27.08 -17.16
N TYR A 278 -17.30 26.47 -17.16
CA TYR A 278 -16.02 27.17 -17.02
C TYR A 278 -15.79 28.18 -18.15
N GLN A 279 -16.03 27.79 -19.41
CA GLN A 279 -15.89 28.68 -20.56
C GLN A 279 -16.88 29.85 -20.51
N GLN A 280 -18.04 29.66 -19.89
CA GLN A 280 -19.02 30.73 -19.67
C GLN A 280 -18.70 31.65 -18.48
N GLY A 281 -17.55 31.45 -17.81
CA GLY A 281 -17.16 32.26 -16.66
C GLY A 281 -18.07 32.05 -15.44
N GLU A 282 -18.82 30.96 -15.41
CA GLU A 282 -19.61 30.56 -14.25
C GLU A 282 -18.69 30.25 -13.07
N ARG A 283 -19.23 30.32 -11.85
CA ARG A 283 -18.49 30.03 -10.63
C ARG A 283 -19.20 28.99 -9.77
N PRO A 284 -18.47 28.09 -9.10
CA PRO A 284 -19.06 26.98 -8.36
C PRO A 284 -19.79 27.43 -7.08
N ASP A 285 -19.44 28.59 -6.52
CA ASP A 285 -20.11 29.19 -5.38
C ASP A 285 -21.52 29.69 -5.76
N SER A 286 -21.70 30.25 -6.95
CA SER A 286 -22.98 30.79 -7.44
C SER A 286 -23.80 29.84 -8.31
N ASN A 287 -23.19 28.82 -8.91
CA ASN A 287 -23.84 27.92 -9.86
C ASN A 287 -23.79 26.46 -9.38
N ASP A 288 -24.94 25.96 -8.90
CA ASP A 288 -25.04 24.60 -8.35
C ASP A 288 -24.85 23.51 -9.40
N PHE A 289 -25.19 23.75 -10.67
CA PHE A 289 -24.90 22.79 -11.76
C PHE A 289 -23.39 22.66 -11.99
N PHE A 290 -22.67 23.77 -11.93
CA PHE A 290 -21.22 23.77 -12.07
C PHE A 290 -20.55 23.04 -10.89
N MET A 291 -20.98 23.34 -9.66
CA MET A 291 -20.48 22.62 -8.47
C MET A 291 -20.80 21.12 -8.51
N MET A 292 -22.01 20.74 -8.96
CA MET A 292 -22.39 19.34 -9.12
C MET A 292 -21.49 18.66 -10.16
N ALA A 293 -21.21 19.30 -11.29
CA ALA A 293 -20.33 18.75 -12.31
C ALA A 293 -18.89 18.57 -11.80
N ILE A 294 -18.39 19.48 -10.97
CA ILE A 294 -17.08 19.34 -10.29
C ILE A 294 -17.07 18.11 -9.39
N ASN A 295 -18.05 17.97 -8.49
CA ASN A 295 -18.13 16.84 -7.56
C ASN A 295 -18.28 15.51 -8.31
N LYS A 296 -19.16 15.44 -9.32
CA LYS A 296 -19.34 14.25 -10.16
C LYS A 296 -18.09 13.90 -10.99
N THR A 297 -17.36 14.90 -11.46
CA THR A 297 -16.08 14.68 -12.15
C THR A 297 -15.06 14.09 -11.17
N ALA A 298 -14.96 14.62 -9.95
CA ALA A 298 -14.08 14.10 -8.91
C ALA A 298 -14.44 12.67 -8.50
N GLU A 299 -15.73 12.36 -8.33
CA GLU A 299 -16.22 11.00 -8.03
C GLU A 299 -15.76 10.00 -9.11
N ASN A 300 -15.95 10.34 -10.39
CA ASN A 300 -15.58 9.44 -11.48
C ASN A 300 -14.06 9.33 -11.69
N ILE A 301 -13.30 10.40 -11.42
CA ILE A 301 -11.83 10.33 -11.37
C ILE A 301 -11.38 9.42 -10.22
N SER A 302 -11.98 9.55 -9.04
CA SER A 302 -11.70 8.69 -7.88
C SER A 302 -11.96 7.22 -8.21
N LEU A 303 -13.12 6.91 -8.82
CA LEU A 303 -13.45 5.55 -9.27
C LEU A 303 -12.47 5.02 -10.32
N SER A 304 -12.01 5.85 -11.25
CA SER A 304 -11.00 5.47 -12.25
C SER A 304 -9.66 5.10 -11.59
N ILE A 305 -9.20 5.89 -10.62
CA ILE A 305 -7.98 5.61 -9.84
C ILE A 305 -8.14 4.32 -9.03
N LEU A 306 -9.27 4.16 -8.33
CA LEU A 306 -9.58 2.96 -7.55
C LEU A 306 -9.57 1.69 -8.42
N LEU A 307 -10.16 1.77 -9.61
CA LEU A 307 -10.20 0.66 -10.55
C LEU A 307 -8.78 0.30 -11.04
N ALA A 308 -7.96 1.30 -11.37
CA ALA A 308 -6.56 1.07 -11.74
C ALA A 308 -5.79 0.34 -10.62
N TYR A 309 -5.95 0.78 -9.36
CA TYR A 309 -5.36 0.10 -8.21
C TYR A 309 -5.84 -1.34 -8.04
N SER A 310 -7.14 -1.60 -8.21
CA SER A 310 -7.70 -2.96 -8.11
C SER A 310 -7.16 -3.93 -9.18
N TYR A 311 -6.64 -3.41 -10.29
CA TYR A 311 -6.00 -4.17 -11.35
C TYR A 311 -4.47 -4.11 -11.31
N TYR A 312 -3.90 -3.56 -10.25
CA TYR A 312 -2.46 -3.35 -10.09
C TYR A 312 -1.86 -2.51 -11.21
N ARG A 313 -2.57 -1.48 -11.69
CA ARG A 313 -2.09 -0.57 -12.73
C ARG A 313 -1.91 0.85 -12.21
N THR A 314 -0.97 1.58 -12.81
CA THR A 314 -0.91 3.03 -12.62
C THR A 314 -2.17 3.68 -13.20
N PRO A 315 -2.75 4.70 -12.54
CA PRO A 315 -3.79 5.52 -13.14
C PRO A 315 -3.36 6.09 -14.50
N ALA A 316 -4.33 6.34 -15.39
CA ALA A 316 -4.05 6.94 -16.69
C ALA A 316 -3.37 8.31 -16.53
N ALA A 317 -2.48 8.65 -17.45
CA ALA A 317 -1.73 9.90 -17.40
C ALA A 317 -2.66 11.11 -17.24
N THR A 318 -2.23 12.09 -16.44
CA THR A 318 -2.94 13.34 -16.08
C THR A 318 -4.18 13.18 -15.19
N THR A 319 -4.58 11.96 -14.83
CA THR A 319 -5.78 11.71 -14.01
C THR A 319 -5.66 12.33 -12.62
N ILE A 320 -4.52 12.11 -11.95
CA ILE A 320 -4.26 12.65 -10.61
C ILE A 320 -4.03 14.17 -10.70
N ASN A 321 -3.33 14.62 -11.74
CA ASN A 321 -3.12 16.04 -11.96
C ASN A 321 -4.44 16.80 -12.18
N THR A 322 -5.39 16.23 -12.94
CA THR A 322 -6.72 16.83 -13.14
C THR A 322 -7.43 17.01 -11.81
N LEU A 323 -7.35 16.01 -10.92
CA LEU A 323 -7.91 16.09 -9.59
C LEU A 323 -7.23 17.19 -8.74
N HIS A 324 -5.91 17.35 -8.86
CA HIS A 324 -5.17 18.44 -8.22
C HIS A 324 -5.55 19.83 -8.76
N GLN A 325 -5.79 19.96 -10.08
CA GLN A 325 -6.24 21.24 -10.66
C GLN A 325 -7.64 21.61 -10.17
N LEU A 326 -8.55 20.63 -10.07
CA LEU A 326 -9.87 20.85 -9.47
C LEU A 326 -9.78 21.21 -7.99
N TYR A 327 -8.85 20.61 -7.23
CA TYR A 327 -8.57 21.00 -5.85
C TYR A 327 -8.18 22.47 -5.76
N LEU A 328 -7.20 22.92 -6.56
CA LEU A 328 -6.77 24.32 -6.57
C LEU A 328 -7.92 25.27 -6.95
N TYR A 329 -8.75 24.87 -7.91
CA TYR A 329 -9.89 25.68 -8.34
C TYR A 329 -10.96 25.81 -7.24
N CYS A 330 -11.27 24.71 -6.54
CA CYS A 330 -12.20 24.71 -5.42
C CYS A 330 -11.65 25.46 -4.20
N GLU A 331 -10.34 25.35 -3.95
CA GLU A 331 -9.64 26.10 -2.90
C GLU A 331 -9.75 27.61 -3.17
N ALA A 332 -9.41 28.06 -4.39
CA ALA A 332 -9.44 29.47 -4.77
C ALA A 332 -10.86 30.07 -4.81
N SER A 333 -11.88 29.26 -5.09
CA SER A 333 -13.29 29.66 -5.08
C SER A 333 -13.97 29.45 -3.72
N ASN A 334 -13.26 28.95 -2.70
CA ASN A 334 -13.80 28.63 -1.38
C ASN A 334 -15.00 27.66 -1.41
N THR A 335 -14.93 26.64 -2.27
CA THR A 335 -16.03 25.68 -2.50
C THR A 335 -15.67 24.22 -2.18
N LEU A 336 -14.48 23.95 -1.63
CA LEU A 336 -14.01 22.61 -1.28
C LEU A 336 -15.06 21.78 -0.51
N HIS A 337 -15.74 22.38 0.47
CA HIS A 337 -16.72 21.71 1.31
C HIS A 337 -18.17 21.87 0.82
N LYS A 338 -18.41 22.54 -0.32
CA LYS A 338 -19.77 22.81 -0.81
C LYS A 338 -20.40 21.52 -1.34
N THR A 339 -21.59 21.19 -0.83
CA THR A 339 -22.47 20.15 -1.37
C THR A 339 -23.69 20.79 -2.02
N VAL A 340 -24.17 20.20 -3.11
CA VAL A 340 -25.32 20.69 -3.86
C VAL A 340 -26.33 19.57 -4.10
N SER A 341 -27.61 19.92 -4.17
CA SER A 341 -28.69 18.98 -4.49
C SER A 341 -29.45 19.48 -5.71
N ILE A 342 -29.52 18.65 -6.74
CA ILE A 342 -30.24 18.95 -7.97
C ILE A 342 -31.31 17.88 -8.16
N LYS A 343 -32.55 18.31 -8.39
CA LYS A 343 -33.68 17.38 -8.58
C LYS A 343 -33.39 16.40 -9.72
N GLY A 344 -33.47 15.10 -9.44
CA GLY A 344 -33.25 14.03 -10.41
C GLY A 344 -31.79 13.61 -10.57
N VAL A 345 -30.87 14.19 -9.80
CA VAL A 345 -29.44 13.87 -9.77
C VAL A 345 -29.10 13.36 -8.37
N SER A 346 -28.30 12.30 -8.29
CA SER A 346 -27.81 11.77 -7.01
C SER A 346 -26.93 12.79 -6.30
N THR A 347 -27.17 12.97 -4.99
CA THR A 347 -26.35 13.88 -4.18
C THR A 347 -24.93 13.36 -4.06
N SER A 348 -23.96 14.20 -4.38
CA SER A 348 -22.54 13.92 -4.19
C SER A 348 -22.06 14.36 -2.81
N LYS A 349 -21.00 13.70 -2.34
CA LYS A 349 -20.18 14.22 -1.24
C LYS A 349 -19.49 15.52 -1.69
N SER A 350 -18.93 16.28 -0.75
CA SER A 350 -18.15 17.48 -1.09
C SER A 350 -16.89 17.10 -1.86
N PHE A 351 -16.38 18.00 -2.70
CA PHE A 351 -15.12 17.79 -3.41
C PHE A 351 -14.00 17.42 -2.43
N TYR A 352 -13.93 18.11 -1.29
CA TYR A 352 -12.97 17.86 -0.23
C TYR A 352 -12.96 16.40 0.23
N HIS A 353 -14.14 15.85 0.53
CA HIS A 353 -14.29 14.47 0.98
C HIS A 353 -13.82 13.48 -0.09
N ILE A 354 -14.30 13.65 -1.32
CA ILE A 354 -13.97 12.76 -2.45
C ILE A 354 -12.46 12.79 -2.74
N TYR A 355 -11.88 13.99 -2.78
CA TYR A 355 -10.46 14.21 -2.98
C TYR A 355 -9.63 13.51 -1.91
N ASN A 356 -9.98 13.72 -0.64
CA ASN A 356 -9.23 13.18 0.49
C ASN A 356 -9.33 11.66 0.61
N GLN A 357 -10.49 11.07 0.31
CA GLN A 357 -10.67 9.62 0.33
C GLN A 357 -9.69 8.92 -0.63
N ILE A 358 -9.63 9.36 -1.89
CA ILE A 358 -8.74 8.74 -2.89
C ILE A 358 -7.26 9.08 -2.65
N ILE A 359 -6.97 10.25 -2.08
CA ILE A 359 -5.60 10.61 -1.70
C ILE A 359 -5.11 9.75 -0.53
N LEU A 360 -5.93 9.46 0.47
CA LEU A 360 -5.58 8.49 1.54
C LEU A 360 -5.36 7.10 0.98
N MET A 361 -6.23 6.66 0.06
CA MET A 361 -6.07 5.39 -0.62
C MET A 361 -4.72 5.33 -1.34
N GLY A 362 -4.33 6.39 -2.07
CA GLY A 362 -3.03 6.48 -2.72
C GLY A 362 -1.84 6.50 -1.75
N ILE A 363 -1.96 7.19 -0.61
CA ILE A 363 -0.94 7.21 0.46
C ILE A 363 -0.77 5.83 1.09
N ALA A 364 -1.84 5.05 1.24
CA ALA A 364 -1.82 3.73 1.87
C ALA A 364 -1.10 2.64 1.03
N ASP A 365 -0.58 2.98 -0.15
CA ASP A 365 0.13 2.09 -1.08
C ASP A 365 -0.69 0.84 -1.49
N PRO A 366 -1.76 1.02 -2.30
CA PRO A 366 -2.72 -0.04 -2.66
C PRO A 366 -2.09 -1.21 -3.41
N PHE A 367 -0.94 -1.00 -4.04
CA PHE A 367 -0.21 -2.05 -4.77
C PHE A 367 0.32 -3.16 -3.87
N ARG A 368 0.24 -2.99 -2.54
CA ARG A 368 0.56 -3.99 -1.50
C ARG A 368 -0.65 -4.76 -1.00
N LEU A 369 -1.85 -4.47 -1.49
CA LEU A 369 -3.09 -5.05 -1.01
C LEU A 369 -3.63 -6.03 -2.03
N THR A 370 -4.37 -7.04 -1.59
CA THR A 370 -5.14 -7.85 -2.52
C THR A 370 -6.26 -7.02 -3.18
N LYS A 371 -6.73 -7.43 -4.35
CA LYS A 371 -7.81 -6.75 -5.10
C LYS A 371 -9.06 -6.48 -4.23
N PHE A 372 -9.40 -7.40 -3.32
CA PHE A 372 -10.52 -7.25 -2.38
C PHE A 372 -10.22 -6.22 -1.29
N GLU A 373 -9.01 -6.25 -0.73
CA GLU A 373 -8.57 -5.31 0.29
C GLU A 373 -8.49 -3.88 -0.24
N VAL A 374 -8.18 -3.66 -1.53
CA VAL A 374 -8.22 -2.33 -2.15
C VAL A 374 -9.62 -1.69 -2.02
N PHE A 375 -10.67 -2.39 -2.43
CA PHE A 375 -12.04 -1.87 -2.32
C PHE A 375 -12.48 -1.72 -0.87
N LYS A 376 -12.15 -2.69 -0.02
CA LYS A 376 -12.47 -2.62 1.41
C LYS A 376 -11.79 -1.44 2.08
N LEU A 377 -10.52 -1.18 1.77
CA LEU A 377 -9.78 -0.05 2.31
C LEU A 377 -10.37 1.27 1.83
N HIS A 378 -10.74 1.37 0.55
CA HIS A 378 -11.42 2.55 0.02
C HIS A 378 -12.71 2.88 0.79
N THR A 379 -13.53 1.86 1.09
CA THR A 379 -14.73 2.03 1.94
C THR A 379 -14.37 2.50 3.34
N LEU A 380 -13.33 1.94 3.96
CA LEU A 380 -12.88 2.41 5.28
C LEU A 380 -12.35 3.85 5.25
N MET A 381 -11.68 4.26 4.17
CA MET A 381 -11.14 5.62 4.03
C MET A 381 -12.24 6.69 3.91
N ASP A 382 -13.48 6.32 3.58
CA ASP A 382 -14.65 7.22 3.62
C ASP A 382 -14.81 7.86 5.01
N ASP A 383 -14.68 7.06 6.06
CA ASP A 383 -14.86 7.48 7.46
C ASP A 383 -13.77 8.44 7.96
N TYR A 384 -12.64 8.52 7.25
CA TYR A 384 -11.47 9.30 7.63
C TYR A 384 -11.19 10.48 6.69
N ALA A 385 -11.84 10.56 5.52
CA ALA A 385 -11.55 11.55 4.49
C ALA A 385 -11.65 13.00 5.00
N ASP A 386 -12.66 13.31 5.80
CA ASP A 386 -12.87 14.65 6.35
C ASP A 386 -11.94 14.99 7.54
N LYS A 387 -11.07 14.06 7.97
CA LYS A 387 -10.10 14.29 9.05
C LYS A 387 -8.73 14.72 8.55
N ILE A 388 -8.48 14.63 7.24
CA ILE A 388 -7.25 15.20 6.67
C ILE A 388 -7.30 16.71 6.86
N GLU A 389 -6.15 17.35 7.04
CA GLU A 389 -6.04 18.80 6.96
C GLU A 389 -5.07 19.17 5.84
N ILE A 390 -5.48 20.08 4.95
CA ILE A 390 -4.63 20.60 3.87
C ILE A 390 -4.40 22.09 4.10
N SER A 391 -3.15 22.53 4.05
CA SER A 391 -2.77 23.92 4.30
C SER A 391 -1.52 24.33 3.50
N PRO A 392 -1.24 25.63 3.35
CA PRO A 392 0.04 26.07 2.79
C PRO A 392 1.24 25.65 3.64
N LEU A 393 2.36 25.31 3.00
CA LEU A 393 3.61 25.04 3.70
C LEU A 393 4.19 26.32 4.32
N ILE A 394 4.46 26.29 5.64
CA ILE A 394 5.16 27.38 6.34
C ILE A 394 6.69 27.28 6.16
N ASN A 395 7.41 28.36 6.49
CA ASN A 395 8.87 28.45 6.32
C ASN A 395 9.65 27.30 6.99
N LYS A 396 9.18 26.80 8.15
CA LYS A 396 9.80 25.64 8.81
C LYS A 396 9.68 24.38 7.93
N HIS A 397 8.50 24.09 7.39
CA HIS A 397 8.31 22.93 6.50
C HIS A 397 9.13 23.04 5.22
N LYS A 398 9.23 24.24 4.65
CA LYS A 398 9.96 24.51 3.41
C LYS A 398 11.47 24.26 3.53
N ASN A 399 12.06 24.59 4.69
CA ASN A 399 13.51 24.70 4.82
C ASN A 399 14.14 23.75 5.84
N ALA A 400 13.35 23.10 6.70
CA ALA A 400 13.89 22.18 7.69
C ALA A 400 14.56 20.96 7.02
N PRO A 401 15.70 20.49 7.56
CA PRO A 401 16.26 19.20 7.19
C PRO A 401 15.25 18.08 7.42
N ASN A 402 15.33 17.04 6.60
CA ASN A 402 14.32 15.98 6.52
C ASN A 402 14.10 15.25 7.85
N GLU A 403 15.15 15.09 8.66
CA GLU A 403 15.12 14.39 9.95
C GLU A 403 14.27 15.08 11.04
N PHE A 404 14.03 16.39 10.89
CA PHE A 404 13.26 17.21 11.83
C PHE A 404 11.79 17.36 11.44
N LEU A 405 11.39 16.82 10.29
CA LEU A 405 10.00 16.87 9.86
C LEU A 405 9.17 15.83 10.59
N MET A 406 7.93 16.21 10.91
CA MET A 406 6.99 15.34 11.59
C MET A 406 6.55 14.20 10.68
N THR A 407 6.29 13.05 11.30
CA THR A 407 5.62 11.91 10.68
C THR A 407 4.18 12.28 10.30
N GLY A 408 3.58 11.58 9.33
CA GLY A 408 2.21 11.85 8.85
C GLY A 408 2.03 13.21 8.16
N TYR A 409 3.13 13.92 7.85
CA TYR A 409 3.11 15.10 6.99
C TYR A 409 3.53 14.72 5.59
N PHE A 410 2.74 15.13 4.61
CA PHE A 410 2.97 14.92 3.19
C PHE A 410 3.08 16.25 2.46
N CYS A 411 3.88 16.25 1.40
CA CYS A 411 3.87 17.31 0.41
C CYS A 411 2.92 16.90 -0.72
N LEU A 412 1.82 17.65 -0.85
CA LEU A 412 0.95 17.62 -2.01
C LEU A 412 1.51 18.61 -3.05
N ASP A 413 2.13 18.08 -4.11
CA ASP A 413 2.58 18.86 -5.26
C ASP A 413 1.48 18.87 -6.32
N THR A 414 0.66 19.92 -6.33
CA THR A 414 -0.52 19.99 -7.21
C THR A 414 -0.16 20.16 -8.70
N ASN A 415 1.10 20.36 -9.05
CA ASN A 415 1.55 20.39 -10.45
C ASN A 415 1.91 19.01 -10.99
N SER A 416 2.08 18.04 -10.10
CA SER A 416 2.43 16.68 -10.48
C SER A 416 1.21 15.86 -10.88
N ASP A 417 1.44 14.74 -11.56
CA ASP A 417 0.45 13.67 -11.76
C ASP A 417 0.72 12.53 -10.77
N LYS A 418 0.94 12.87 -9.50
CA LYS A 418 1.36 11.92 -8.45
C LYS A 418 0.59 12.12 -7.16
N MET A 419 0.45 11.03 -6.40
CA MET A 419 -0.03 11.07 -5.02
C MET A 419 0.95 11.84 -4.12
N PRO A 420 0.50 12.35 -2.96
CA PRO A 420 1.36 13.05 -2.02
C PRO A 420 2.55 12.21 -1.59
N THR A 421 3.72 12.84 -1.51
CA THR A 421 4.94 12.19 -1.03
C THR A 421 5.19 12.60 0.42
N ALA A 422 5.70 11.71 1.27
CA ALA A 422 6.09 12.06 2.63
C ALA A 422 6.95 13.34 2.60
N LEU A 423 6.65 14.30 3.47
CA LEU A 423 7.30 15.61 3.45
C LEU A 423 8.81 15.46 3.63
N ALA A 424 9.23 14.55 4.54
CA ALA A 424 10.62 14.18 4.77
C ALA A 424 11.32 13.57 3.55
N GLN A 425 10.60 12.99 2.60
CA GLN A 425 11.16 12.43 1.35
C GLN A 425 11.06 13.41 0.17
N THR A 426 10.42 14.57 0.37
CA THR A 426 10.26 15.59 -0.68
C THR A 426 11.44 16.54 -0.70
N SER A 427 11.96 16.90 -1.88
CA SER A 427 13.06 17.86 -2.00
C SER A 427 12.66 19.27 -1.55
N ILE A 428 13.63 20.04 -1.05
CA ILE A 428 13.41 21.43 -0.61
C ILE A 428 12.84 22.30 -1.74
N GLU A 429 13.31 22.10 -2.97
CA GLU A 429 12.81 22.80 -4.17
C GLU A 429 11.31 22.60 -4.36
N LYS A 430 10.84 21.35 -4.29
CA LYS A 430 9.42 21.03 -4.39
C LYS A 430 8.63 21.63 -3.24
N ARG A 431 9.13 21.56 -2.00
CA ARG A 431 8.45 22.17 -0.84
C ARG A 431 8.30 23.68 -0.96
N ARG A 432 9.23 24.35 -1.63
CA ARG A 432 9.20 25.81 -1.84
C ARG A 432 8.26 26.24 -2.97
N SER A 433 7.75 25.31 -3.77
CA SER A 433 6.77 25.61 -4.83
C SER A 433 5.54 26.33 -4.26
N PRO A 434 5.02 27.38 -4.92
CA PRO A 434 3.76 28.04 -4.52
C PRO A 434 2.55 27.10 -4.54
N GLN A 435 2.62 26.05 -5.36
CA GLN A 435 1.59 25.03 -5.53
C GLN A 435 1.79 23.82 -4.62
N ALA A 436 2.81 23.83 -3.76
CA ALA A 436 2.94 22.83 -2.73
C ALA A 436 1.99 23.12 -1.55
N ARG A 437 1.28 22.09 -1.10
CA ARG A 437 0.45 22.09 0.11
C ARG A 437 1.01 21.08 1.11
N LEU A 438 0.89 21.38 2.38
CA LEU A 438 1.01 20.42 3.46
C LEU A 438 -0.29 19.63 3.52
N LEU A 439 -0.20 18.31 3.44
CA LEU A 439 -1.28 17.41 3.78
C LEU A 439 -0.93 16.70 5.08
N ASN A 440 -1.77 16.90 6.10
CA ASN A 440 -1.59 16.37 7.45
C ASN A 440 -2.56 15.20 7.68
N THR A 441 -2.00 14.01 7.91
CA THR A 441 -2.77 12.78 8.22
C THR A 441 -2.78 12.45 9.72
N GLN A 442 -2.16 13.25 10.59
CA GLN A 442 -2.14 12.98 12.03
C GLN A 442 -3.54 12.80 12.65
N PRO A 443 -4.58 13.59 12.29
CA PRO A 443 -5.91 13.37 12.82
C PRO A 443 -6.54 12.04 12.34
N VAL A 444 -6.17 11.56 11.15
CA VAL A 444 -6.57 10.24 10.65
C VAL A 444 -5.92 9.13 11.50
N VAL A 445 -4.62 9.23 11.75
CA VAL A 445 -3.87 8.27 12.59
C VAL A 445 -4.50 8.17 13.98
N LYS A 446 -4.76 9.33 14.61
CA LYS A 446 -5.43 9.39 15.92
C LYS A 446 -6.79 8.70 15.91
N ALA A 447 -7.61 8.94 14.88
CA ALA A 447 -8.93 8.32 14.78
C ALA A 447 -8.87 6.80 14.60
N ILE A 448 -7.86 6.29 13.89
CA ILE A 448 -7.63 4.85 13.75
C ILE A 448 -7.17 4.25 15.09
N GLU A 449 -6.30 4.93 15.84
CA GLU A 449 -5.90 4.50 17.19
C GLU A 449 -7.10 4.42 18.15
N GLU A 450 -8.02 5.39 18.09
CA GLU A 450 -9.28 5.37 18.84
C GLU A 450 -10.18 4.18 18.43
N LEU A 451 -10.19 3.79 17.15
CA LEU A 451 -10.87 2.56 16.71
C LEU A 451 -10.22 1.31 17.32
N PHE A 452 -8.89 1.21 17.32
CA PHE A 452 -8.17 0.08 17.90
C PHE A 452 -8.45 -0.07 19.40
N GLN A 453 -8.48 1.05 20.13
CA GLN A 453 -8.84 1.06 21.55
C GLN A 453 -10.28 0.57 21.77
N ARG A 454 -11.24 1.04 20.95
CA ARG A 454 -12.63 0.59 21.03
C ARG A 454 -12.77 -0.90 20.72
N ALA A 455 -12.03 -1.40 19.74
CA ALA A 455 -12.08 -2.81 19.37
C ALA A 455 -11.44 -3.76 20.40
N ALA A 456 -10.50 -3.26 21.19
CA ALA A 456 -9.91 -4.01 22.30
C ALA A 456 -10.89 -4.26 23.47
N LEU A 457 -12.03 -3.55 23.50
CA LEU A 457 -13.05 -3.76 24.54
C LEU A 457 -13.74 -5.13 24.36
N PRO A 458 -13.98 -5.90 25.46
CA PRO A 458 -14.58 -7.23 25.38
C PRO A 458 -15.92 -7.29 24.63
N VAL A 459 -16.71 -6.21 24.70
CA VAL A 459 -18.02 -6.10 24.05
C VAL A 459 -17.91 -6.11 22.51
N ASN A 460 -16.77 -5.68 21.97
CA ASN A 460 -16.54 -5.53 20.53
C ASN A 460 -15.66 -6.64 19.94
N LYS A 461 -15.39 -7.70 20.70
CA LYS A 461 -14.52 -8.80 20.27
C LYS A 461 -15.02 -9.41 18.96
N GLY A 462 -14.17 -9.46 17.95
CA GLY A 462 -14.51 -10.02 16.63
C GLY A 462 -15.23 -9.06 15.68
N MET A 463 -15.74 -7.91 16.15
CA MET A 463 -16.53 -7.01 15.31
C MET A 463 -15.70 -6.27 14.25
N TYR A 464 -14.44 -5.98 14.56
CA TYR A 464 -13.57 -5.12 13.74
C TYR A 464 -12.33 -5.84 13.20
N ASP A 465 -12.20 -7.15 13.39
CA ASP A 465 -10.95 -7.89 13.17
C ASP A 465 -10.38 -7.70 11.76
N LEU A 466 -11.24 -7.76 10.74
CA LEU A 466 -10.83 -7.57 9.35
C LEU A 466 -10.42 -6.12 9.05
N ASP A 467 -11.11 -5.16 9.65
CA ASP A 467 -10.82 -3.72 9.45
C ASP A 467 -9.52 -3.34 10.15
N ILE A 468 -9.30 -3.85 11.36
CA ILE A 468 -8.05 -3.66 12.11
C ILE A 468 -6.88 -4.26 11.35
N LYS A 469 -7.00 -5.51 10.86
CA LYS A 469 -5.92 -6.16 10.11
C LYS A 469 -5.51 -5.31 8.90
N LEU A 470 -6.49 -4.78 8.17
CA LEU A 470 -6.24 -3.97 6.99
C LEU A 470 -5.67 -2.58 7.35
N LEU A 471 -6.17 -1.94 8.41
CA LEU A 471 -5.65 -0.66 8.90
C LEU A 471 -4.23 -0.79 9.47
N GLN A 472 -3.90 -1.91 10.12
CA GLN A 472 -2.54 -2.20 10.58
C GLN A 472 -1.53 -2.28 9.42
N GLN A 473 -1.96 -2.74 8.25
CA GLN A 473 -1.13 -2.72 7.04
C GLN A 473 -0.96 -1.31 6.46
N ALA A 474 -2.01 -0.48 6.52
CA ALA A 474 -2.02 0.87 5.93
C ALA A 474 -1.35 1.95 6.80
N ILE A 475 -1.46 1.87 8.14
CA ILE A 475 -0.97 2.89 9.08
C ILE A 475 0.50 3.27 8.84
N PRO A 476 1.45 2.33 8.67
CA PRO A 476 2.85 2.70 8.48
C PRO A 476 3.11 3.61 7.28
N GLN A 477 2.26 3.52 6.25
CA GLN A 477 2.32 4.41 5.09
C GLN A 477 1.66 5.76 5.43
N ILE A 478 0.46 5.73 6.02
CA ILE A 478 -0.32 6.93 6.39
C ILE A 478 0.41 7.82 7.40
N ASN A 479 1.11 7.24 8.37
CA ASN A 479 1.88 7.99 9.36
C ASN A 479 3.36 8.16 8.96
N THR A 480 3.77 7.73 7.77
CA THR A 480 5.16 7.76 7.29
C THR A 480 6.18 7.10 8.24
N SER A 481 5.77 6.09 9.02
CA SER A 481 6.65 5.34 9.92
C SER A 481 7.24 4.09 9.26
N TYR A 482 6.85 3.77 8.02
CA TYR A 482 7.44 2.70 7.25
C TYR A 482 8.94 2.95 7.04
N ASP A 483 9.77 2.01 7.52
CA ASP A 483 11.20 1.98 7.27
C ASP A 483 11.60 0.58 6.79
N ARG A 484 12.58 0.52 5.89
CA ARG A 484 13.09 -0.76 5.39
C ARG A 484 14.02 -1.35 6.44
N GLN A 485 13.76 -2.59 6.82
CA GLN A 485 14.63 -3.31 7.76
C GLN A 485 15.99 -3.69 7.14
N PHE A 486 16.00 -3.99 5.84
CA PHE A 486 17.19 -4.45 5.13
C PHE A 486 17.66 -3.42 4.10
N HIS A 487 18.99 -3.19 4.09
CA HIS A 487 19.62 -2.36 3.06
C HIS A 487 19.50 -3.04 1.69
N ARG A 488 19.16 -2.26 0.65
CA ARG A 488 19.05 -2.76 -0.72
C ARG A 488 20.23 -2.28 -1.55
N LEU A 489 20.86 -3.23 -2.24
CA LEU A 489 21.90 -2.97 -3.22
C LEU A 489 21.26 -2.85 -4.62
N PRO A 490 21.58 -1.81 -5.40
CA PRO A 490 21.16 -1.74 -6.79
C PRO A 490 21.82 -2.86 -7.60
N SER A 491 21.12 -3.39 -8.59
CA SER A 491 21.72 -4.28 -9.57
C SER A 491 22.43 -3.44 -10.63
N SER A 492 23.74 -3.64 -10.80
CA SER A 492 24.55 -2.95 -11.81
C SER A 492 24.42 -3.57 -13.21
N ASP A 493 24.01 -4.84 -13.27
CA ASP A 493 23.81 -5.59 -14.50
C ASP A 493 22.31 -5.90 -14.66
N ASN A 494 21.84 -6.03 -15.91
CA ASN A 494 20.51 -6.55 -16.24
C ASN A 494 20.42 -8.06 -15.89
N HIS A 495 20.66 -8.39 -14.63
CA HIS A 495 20.67 -9.74 -14.13
C HIS A 495 19.26 -10.31 -14.25
N GLN A 496 19.15 -11.41 -14.99
CA GLN A 496 17.90 -12.07 -15.26
C GLN A 496 17.72 -13.27 -14.34
N ILE A 497 16.51 -13.42 -13.83
CA ILE A 497 16.09 -14.57 -13.04
C ILE A 497 14.80 -15.14 -13.59
N ASN A 498 14.55 -16.42 -13.30
CA ASN A 498 13.34 -17.10 -13.71
C ASN A 498 12.40 -17.24 -12.52
N LEU A 499 11.14 -16.86 -12.72
CA LEU A 499 10.08 -16.95 -11.73
C LEU A 499 9.01 -17.94 -12.17
N ALA A 500 8.65 -18.89 -11.29
CA ALA A 500 7.51 -19.77 -11.47
C ALA A 500 6.31 -19.25 -10.65
N ASN A 501 5.18 -18.98 -11.31
CA ASN A 501 3.96 -18.52 -10.66
C ASN A 501 3.02 -19.70 -10.34
N GLY A 502 2.60 -19.84 -9.08
CA GLY A 502 1.67 -20.87 -8.65
C GLY A 502 2.31 -22.23 -8.31
N ILE A 503 1.62 -23.00 -7.47
CA ILE A 503 2.17 -24.23 -6.86
C ILE A 503 2.54 -25.27 -7.91
N SER A 504 1.69 -25.45 -8.94
CA SER A 504 1.94 -26.43 -10.00
C SER A 504 3.24 -26.15 -10.77
N SER A 505 3.44 -24.91 -11.24
CA SER A 505 4.66 -24.54 -11.96
C SER A 505 5.91 -24.59 -11.08
N ILE A 506 5.81 -24.21 -9.80
CA ILE A 506 6.92 -24.36 -8.85
C ILE A 506 7.26 -25.85 -8.66
N HIS A 507 6.23 -26.69 -8.45
CA HIS A 507 6.39 -28.13 -8.28
C HIS A 507 7.08 -28.77 -9.50
N ASP A 508 6.65 -28.45 -10.71
CA ASP A 508 7.23 -28.98 -11.94
C ASP A 508 8.69 -28.56 -12.11
N CYS A 509 9.00 -27.28 -11.86
CA CYS A 509 10.37 -26.78 -11.91
C CYS A 509 11.29 -27.51 -10.92
N LEU A 510 10.82 -27.74 -9.69
CA LEU A 510 11.58 -28.43 -8.66
C LEU A 510 11.73 -29.94 -8.93
N SER A 511 10.71 -30.57 -9.53
CA SER A 511 10.69 -32.02 -9.79
C SER A 511 11.54 -32.41 -10.99
N TYR A 512 11.51 -31.59 -12.05
CA TYR A 512 12.10 -31.94 -13.34
C TYR A 512 13.29 -31.05 -13.73
N ASN A 513 13.64 -30.06 -12.90
CA ASN A 513 14.65 -29.04 -13.20
C ASN A 513 14.41 -28.37 -14.56
N ASN A 514 13.14 -28.19 -14.92
CA ASN A 514 12.68 -27.61 -16.18
C ASN A 514 12.10 -26.21 -15.92
N LEU A 515 12.62 -25.20 -16.60
CA LEU A 515 12.21 -23.80 -16.45
C LEU A 515 11.26 -23.33 -17.58
N GLU A 516 10.74 -24.23 -18.42
CA GLU A 516 9.83 -23.87 -19.53
C GLU A 516 8.55 -23.15 -19.09
N GLN A 517 8.05 -23.42 -17.88
CA GLN A 517 6.87 -22.76 -17.30
C GLN A 517 7.22 -21.51 -16.48
N THR A 518 8.43 -20.99 -16.61
CA THR A 518 8.87 -19.78 -15.90
C THR A 518 8.90 -18.57 -16.81
N ASP A 519 8.77 -17.41 -16.19
CA ASP A 519 8.98 -16.14 -16.86
C ASP A 519 10.32 -15.53 -16.43
N THR A 520 11.01 -14.89 -17.37
CA THR A 520 12.26 -14.19 -17.11
C THR A 520 12.01 -12.74 -16.67
N TRP A 521 12.66 -12.34 -15.58
CA TRP A 521 12.55 -11.03 -14.95
C TRP A 521 13.91 -10.37 -14.74
N ILE A 522 13.97 -9.05 -14.81
CA ILE A 522 15.20 -8.26 -14.58
C ILE A 522 15.23 -7.78 -13.14
N ILE A 523 16.33 -8.00 -12.43
CA ILE A 523 16.54 -7.46 -11.07
C ILE A 523 16.94 -5.98 -11.13
N HIS A 524 16.24 -5.14 -10.38
CA HIS A 524 16.60 -3.72 -10.17
C HIS A 524 17.38 -3.49 -8.89
N ASN A 525 16.97 -4.15 -7.80
CA ASN A 525 17.65 -4.09 -6.52
C ASN A 525 17.32 -5.31 -5.67
N GLN A 526 18.22 -5.65 -4.75
CA GLN A 526 18.06 -6.80 -3.86
C GLN A 526 18.61 -6.53 -2.45
N SER A 527 18.14 -7.32 -1.50
CA SER A 527 18.63 -7.40 -0.13
C SER A 527 18.66 -8.85 0.32
N SER A 528 19.16 -9.13 1.52
CA SER A 528 19.10 -10.47 2.10
C SER A 528 17.69 -11.04 2.27
N ALA A 529 16.66 -10.18 2.26
CA ALA A 529 15.27 -10.57 2.49
C ALA A 529 14.37 -10.52 1.24
N GLY A 530 14.86 -10.05 0.09
CA GLY A 530 13.98 -9.87 -1.07
C GLY A 530 14.52 -8.97 -2.17
N MET A 531 13.75 -8.86 -3.25
CA MET A 531 14.16 -8.25 -4.51
C MET A 531 13.07 -7.32 -5.06
N MET A 532 13.47 -6.41 -5.95
CA MET A 532 12.59 -5.69 -6.87
C MET A 532 12.93 -6.09 -8.28
N LEU A 533 11.91 -6.46 -9.06
CA LEU A 533 12.06 -7.04 -10.38
C LEU A 533 11.14 -6.35 -11.38
N SER A 534 11.47 -6.39 -12.67
CA SER A 534 10.56 -5.95 -13.72
C SER A 534 10.55 -6.86 -14.95
N ARG A 535 9.49 -6.74 -15.72
CA ARG A 535 9.31 -7.36 -17.03
C ARG A 535 8.54 -6.43 -17.96
N GLU A 536 8.96 -6.32 -19.21
CA GLU A 536 8.29 -5.49 -20.24
C GLU A 536 7.15 -6.24 -20.91
N VAL A 537 6.15 -6.62 -20.11
CA VAL A 537 5.00 -7.37 -20.57
C VAL A 537 3.74 -6.82 -19.88
N ASP A 538 2.78 -6.37 -20.70
CA ASP A 538 1.45 -5.94 -20.26
C ASP A 538 0.51 -7.14 -20.05
N ASP A 539 1.06 -8.16 -19.38
CA ASP A 539 0.46 -9.46 -19.15
C ASP A 539 1.06 -10.14 -17.92
N CYS A 540 0.68 -9.64 -16.74
CA CYS A 540 1.07 -10.19 -15.45
C CYS A 540 -0.12 -10.31 -14.49
N HIS A 541 -1.34 -10.42 -15.03
CA HIS A 541 -2.57 -10.32 -14.23
C HIS A 541 -2.88 -11.58 -13.39
N GLN A 542 -2.20 -12.69 -13.68
CA GLN A 542 -2.25 -13.92 -12.89
C GLN A 542 -1.48 -13.80 -11.56
N LEU A 543 -0.66 -12.77 -11.42
CA LEU A 543 0.06 -12.50 -10.19
C LEU A 543 -0.88 -11.84 -9.17
N ASN A 544 -0.85 -12.33 -7.92
CA ASN A 544 -1.56 -11.69 -6.82
C ASN A 544 -0.63 -11.43 -5.65
N ILE A 545 -0.95 -10.39 -4.89
CA ILE A 545 -0.29 -10.12 -3.63
C ILE A 545 -0.54 -11.26 -2.65
N GLY A 546 0.53 -11.68 -1.96
CA GLY A 546 0.51 -12.78 -1.00
C GLY A 546 0.75 -14.16 -1.61
N ASP A 547 0.71 -14.30 -2.94
CA ASP A 547 0.99 -15.56 -3.63
C ASP A 547 2.47 -15.97 -3.49
N PHE A 548 2.69 -17.28 -3.42
CA PHE A 548 4.02 -17.88 -3.49
C PHE A 548 4.55 -17.94 -4.92
N ILE A 549 5.84 -17.65 -5.06
CA ILE A 549 6.58 -17.64 -6.33
C ILE A 549 7.86 -18.44 -6.13
N GLY A 550 8.15 -19.34 -7.06
CA GLY A 550 9.44 -20.04 -7.12
C GLY A 550 10.47 -19.15 -7.77
N VAL A 551 11.63 -18.99 -7.13
CA VAL A 551 12.73 -18.16 -7.61
C VAL A 551 13.88 -19.07 -8.03
N PHE A 552 14.23 -19.00 -9.32
CA PHE A 552 15.28 -19.82 -9.94
C PHE A 552 16.35 -18.89 -10.50
N ILE A 553 17.48 -18.84 -9.80
CA ILE A 553 18.68 -18.08 -10.20
C ILE A 553 19.73 -19.08 -10.66
N PRO A 554 20.37 -18.89 -11.82
CA PRO A 554 21.41 -19.81 -12.29
C PRO A 554 22.49 -20.05 -11.22
N GLN A 555 22.87 -21.32 -11.02
CA GLN A 555 23.90 -21.76 -10.07
C GLN A 555 23.58 -21.54 -8.57
N MET A 556 22.37 -21.09 -8.24
CA MET A 556 21.89 -20.96 -6.86
C MET A 556 20.82 -22.00 -6.58
N PRO A 557 20.66 -22.46 -5.32
CA PRO A 557 19.54 -23.31 -4.96
C PRO A 557 18.20 -22.58 -5.20
N PRO A 558 17.15 -23.30 -5.64
CA PRO A 558 15.81 -22.73 -5.72
C PRO A 558 15.36 -22.18 -4.37
N SER A 559 14.62 -21.08 -4.41
CA SER A 559 14.02 -20.51 -3.20
C SER A 559 12.55 -20.19 -3.44
N LEU A 560 11.81 -20.07 -2.35
CA LEU A 560 10.43 -19.63 -2.38
C LEU A 560 10.38 -18.14 -2.00
N ALA A 561 9.45 -17.39 -2.58
CA ALA A 561 9.23 -16.00 -2.25
C ALA A 561 7.72 -15.67 -2.21
N ILE A 562 7.37 -14.59 -1.53
CA ILE A 562 6.01 -14.05 -1.46
C ILE A 562 5.94 -12.73 -2.22
N MET A 563 4.91 -12.56 -3.03
CA MET A 563 4.59 -11.28 -3.68
C MET A 563 4.16 -10.23 -2.65
N ARG A 564 4.92 -9.14 -2.50
CA ARG A 564 4.63 -8.05 -1.54
C ARG A 564 4.04 -6.81 -2.18
N TRP A 565 4.36 -6.54 -3.43
CA TRP A 565 3.70 -5.50 -4.22
C TRP A 565 3.85 -5.78 -5.72
N LEU A 566 2.91 -5.27 -6.51
CA LEU A 566 2.83 -5.43 -7.96
C LEU A 566 2.23 -4.17 -8.58
N CYS A 567 2.85 -3.67 -9.65
CA CYS A 567 2.33 -2.55 -10.41
C CYS A 567 2.73 -2.65 -11.88
N THR A 568 1.76 -2.54 -12.78
CA THR A 568 1.97 -2.40 -14.22
C THR A 568 1.74 -0.94 -14.62
N ASN A 569 2.76 -0.32 -15.23
CA ASN A 569 2.66 1.06 -15.67
C ASN A 569 1.89 1.18 -17.01
N ASN A 570 1.59 2.42 -17.42
CA ASN A 570 0.89 2.69 -18.68
C ASN A 570 1.70 2.34 -19.95
N HIS A 571 2.99 2.04 -19.82
CA HIS A 571 3.86 1.58 -20.91
C HIS A 571 3.93 0.05 -21.03
N GLY A 572 3.24 -0.69 -20.15
CA GLY A 572 3.25 -2.15 -20.13
C GLY A 572 4.43 -2.77 -19.40
N THR A 573 5.21 -1.99 -18.65
CA THR A 573 6.21 -2.56 -17.74
C THR A 573 5.53 -2.96 -16.45
N THR A 574 5.68 -4.23 -16.07
CA THR A 574 5.26 -4.73 -14.76
C THR A 574 6.46 -4.76 -13.82
N GLU A 575 6.30 -4.15 -12.66
CA GLU A 575 7.26 -4.17 -11.56
C GLU A 575 6.67 -4.93 -10.37
N ILE A 576 7.51 -5.71 -9.71
CA ILE A 576 7.15 -6.46 -8.51
C ILE A 576 8.18 -6.31 -7.41
N GLY A 577 7.71 -6.42 -6.18
CA GLY A 577 8.56 -6.68 -5.03
C GLY A 577 8.25 -8.02 -4.43
N ILE A 578 9.28 -8.86 -4.29
CA ILE A 578 9.17 -10.17 -3.66
C ILE A 578 9.99 -10.18 -2.36
N GLU A 579 9.51 -10.96 -1.39
CA GLU A 579 10.21 -11.27 -0.14
C GLU A 579 10.56 -12.75 -0.12
N ILE A 580 11.83 -13.08 0.13
CA ILE A 580 12.28 -14.46 0.22
C ILE A 580 11.64 -15.12 1.42
N TYR A 581 10.96 -16.23 1.17
CA TYR A 581 10.41 -17.09 2.20
C TYR A 581 11.48 -18.07 2.67
N PRO A 582 11.72 -18.21 3.99
CA PRO A 582 12.78 -19.05 4.51
C PRO A 582 12.58 -20.54 4.21
N GLY A 583 13.70 -21.26 4.08
CA GLY A 583 13.74 -22.70 3.84
C GLY A 583 13.86 -23.09 2.37
N LEU A 584 14.30 -24.33 2.14
CA LEU A 584 14.38 -24.92 0.81
C LEU A 584 13.07 -25.64 0.48
N PRO A 585 12.35 -25.25 -0.57
CA PRO A 585 11.12 -25.92 -0.98
C PRO A 585 11.43 -27.27 -1.64
N ILE A 586 10.68 -28.30 -1.24
CA ILE A 586 10.74 -29.64 -1.83
C ILE A 586 9.38 -29.93 -2.48
N ALA A 587 9.40 -30.31 -3.76
CA ALA A 587 8.19 -30.76 -4.44
C ALA A 587 7.72 -32.11 -3.90
N ILE A 588 6.43 -32.19 -3.59
CA ILE A 588 5.77 -33.42 -3.13
C ILE A 588 4.46 -33.62 -3.89
N THR A 589 4.00 -34.87 -3.92
CA THR A 589 2.61 -35.18 -4.21
C THR A 589 1.92 -35.76 -2.99
N ALA A 590 0.66 -35.43 -2.80
CA ALA A 590 -0.16 -35.89 -1.70
C ALA A 590 -1.42 -36.58 -2.23
N ARG A 591 -1.87 -37.64 -1.57
CA ARG A 591 -3.17 -38.26 -1.80
C ARG A 591 -3.94 -38.35 -0.51
N SER A 592 -5.22 -37.98 -0.55
CA SER A 592 -6.13 -38.19 0.58
C SER A 592 -6.35 -39.68 0.81
N GLU A 593 -6.51 -40.09 2.05
CA GLU A 593 -6.91 -41.45 2.38
C GLU A 593 -8.22 -41.83 1.66
N GLY A 594 -8.22 -42.93 0.90
CA GLY A 594 -9.35 -43.38 0.08
C GLY A 594 -9.64 -42.54 -1.18
N GLY A 595 -8.88 -41.47 -1.44
CA GLY A 595 -9.02 -40.62 -2.62
C GLY A 595 -8.08 -41.00 -3.76
N SER A 596 -8.52 -40.80 -5.01
CA SER A 596 -7.71 -40.99 -6.21
C SER A 596 -7.02 -39.71 -6.71
N GLU A 597 -7.46 -38.55 -6.23
CA GLU A 597 -6.93 -37.24 -6.64
C GLU A 597 -5.51 -37.03 -6.12
N ILE A 598 -4.60 -36.66 -7.03
CA ILE A 598 -3.22 -36.31 -6.71
C ILE A 598 -3.15 -34.80 -6.51
N ILE A 599 -2.73 -34.40 -5.31
CA ILE A 599 -2.53 -33.01 -4.94
C ILE A 599 -1.04 -32.70 -5.06
N GLN A 600 -0.67 -31.72 -5.90
CA GLN A 600 0.70 -31.19 -5.91
C GLN A 600 0.90 -30.25 -4.72
N GLY A 601 2.08 -30.31 -4.10
CA GLY A 601 2.41 -29.44 -2.99
C GLY A 601 3.90 -29.16 -2.85
N LEU A 602 4.22 -28.26 -1.93
CA LEU A 602 5.56 -27.91 -1.52
C LEU A 602 5.71 -28.21 -0.04
N LEU A 603 6.69 -29.04 0.29
CA LEU A 603 7.16 -29.25 1.65
C LEU A 603 8.25 -28.23 1.96
N LEU A 604 8.10 -27.49 3.05
CA LEU A 604 9.19 -26.77 3.69
C LEU A 604 9.60 -27.57 4.93
N PRO A 605 10.79 -28.19 4.94
CA PRO A 605 11.26 -28.97 6.08
C PRO A 605 11.48 -28.11 7.34
N GLU A 606 11.53 -28.78 8.49
CA GLU A 606 12.00 -28.19 9.74
C GLU A 606 13.45 -27.73 9.56
N ASP A 607 13.72 -26.47 9.90
CA ASP A 607 15.06 -25.92 9.99
C ASP A 607 15.26 -25.30 11.38
N ARG A 608 16.11 -25.97 12.17
CA ARG A 608 16.41 -25.58 13.55
C ARG A 608 17.26 -24.31 13.65
N ASN A 609 18.06 -24.00 12.64
CA ASN A 609 18.92 -22.82 12.65
C ASN A 609 18.10 -21.53 12.61
N ILE A 610 16.97 -21.56 11.89
CA ILE A 610 16.05 -20.43 11.73
C ILE A 610 14.73 -20.61 12.51
N ARG A 611 14.64 -21.65 13.36
CA ARG A 611 13.45 -21.99 14.17
C ARG A 611 12.18 -22.15 13.34
N GLN A 612 12.32 -22.70 12.14
CA GLN A 612 11.22 -23.00 11.24
C GLN A 612 10.72 -24.43 11.49
N PRO A 613 9.43 -24.64 11.82
CA PRO A 613 8.82 -25.97 11.81
C PRO A 613 8.48 -26.41 10.38
N SER A 614 8.18 -27.69 10.19
CA SER A 614 7.75 -28.20 8.88
C SER A 614 6.37 -27.65 8.48
N TYR A 615 6.25 -27.27 7.21
CA TYR A 615 4.99 -26.80 6.61
C TYR A 615 4.71 -27.53 5.31
N LEU A 616 3.42 -27.75 5.03
CA LEU A 616 2.96 -28.15 3.72
C LEU A 616 2.20 -26.98 3.09
N ILE A 617 2.53 -26.68 1.84
CA ILE A 617 1.86 -25.66 1.01
C ILE A 617 1.22 -26.38 -0.16
N VAL A 618 -0.08 -26.19 -0.36
CA VAL A 618 -0.86 -26.83 -1.42
C VAL A 618 -1.83 -25.83 -2.02
N GLU A 619 -2.38 -26.16 -3.18
CA GLU A 619 -3.53 -25.41 -3.72
C GLU A 619 -4.76 -25.53 -2.81
N LYS A 620 -5.70 -24.59 -2.99
CA LYS A 620 -6.94 -24.52 -2.22
C LYS A 620 -7.72 -25.83 -2.18
N GLY A 621 -8.18 -26.19 -0.98
CA GLY A 621 -8.95 -27.41 -0.74
C GLY A 621 -8.08 -28.61 -0.38
N GLY A 622 -6.77 -28.44 -0.30
CA GLY A 622 -5.85 -29.46 0.20
C GLY A 622 -5.91 -29.64 1.72
N TYR A 623 -6.23 -28.58 2.48
CA TYR A 623 -6.31 -28.61 3.94
C TYR A 623 -7.72 -28.90 4.47
N SER A 624 -7.80 -29.82 5.44
CA SER A 624 -8.83 -29.83 6.47
C SER A 624 -8.23 -30.36 7.77
N THR A 625 -8.74 -29.92 8.91
CA THR A 625 -8.21 -30.34 10.22
C THR A 625 -8.28 -31.86 10.35
N ASN A 626 -7.17 -32.48 10.79
CA ASN A 626 -6.97 -33.93 10.91
C ASN A 626 -7.07 -34.72 9.60
N ARG A 627 -7.03 -34.07 8.43
CA ARG A 627 -6.98 -34.78 7.15
C ARG A 627 -5.71 -35.63 7.09
N ILE A 628 -5.88 -36.90 6.75
CA ILE A 628 -4.78 -37.83 6.53
C ILE A 628 -4.38 -37.76 5.06
N LEU A 629 -3.08 -37.53 4.82
CA LEU A 629 -2.49 -37.45 3.49
C LEU A 629 -1.31 -38.43 3.40
N HIS A 630 -1.28 -39.23 2.33
CA HIS A 630 -0.12 -40.00 1.93
C HIS A 630 0.76 -39.13 1.04
N ILE A 631 1.95 -38.80 1.53
CA ILE A 631 2.93 -37.94 0.86
C ILE A 631 3.93 -38.81 0.12
N THR A 632 4.21 -38.43 -1.12
CA THR A 632 5.32 -38.95 -1.93
C THR A 632 6.31 -37.81 -2.16
N GLU A 633 7.53 -37.98 -1.65
CA GLU A 633 8.65 -37.06 -1.74
C GLU A 633 9.80 -37.77 -2.48
N GLY A 634 9.87 -37.58 -3.81
CA GLY A 634 10.75 -38.37 -4.66
C GLY A 634 10.44 -39.87 -4.54
N GLU A 635 11.41 -40.67 -4.09
CA GLU A 635 11.25 -42.11 -3.86
C GLU A 635 10.69 -42.46 -2.46
N ASN A 636 10.59 -41.47 -1.57
CA ASN A 636 10.13 -41.68 -0.20
C ASN A 636 8.60 -41.53 -0.11
N GLY A 637 7.95 -42.40 0.67
CA GLY A 637 6.53 -42.33 0.94
C GLY A 637 6.23 -42.39 2.44
N TYR A 638 5.38 -41.50 2.94
CA TYR A 638 4.99 -41.47 4.35
C TYR A 638 3.58 -40.89 4.52
N THR A 639 3.00 -41.06 5.71
CA THR A 639 1.65 -40.58 6.01
C THR A 639 1.69 -39.45 7.01
N ILE A 640 0.91 -38.40 6.77
CA ILE A 640 0.79 -37.24 7.66
C ILE A 640 -0.67 -37.00 8.06
N SER A 641 -0.87 -36.30 9.18
CA SER A 641 -2.13 -35.66 9.57
C SER A 641 -1.98 -34.14 9.64
N ALA A 642 -2.85 -33.41 8.94
CA ALA A 642 -2.90 -31.96 8.99
C ALA A 642 -3.38 -31.47 10.37
N THR A 643 -2.73 -30.46 10.94
CA THR A 643 -2.99 -30.03 12.33
C THR A 643 -3.57 -28.63 12.43
N SER A 644 -2.85 -27.62 11.93
CA SER A 644 -3.26 -26.21 12.03
C SER A 644 -2.96 -25.45 10.74
N LEU A 645 -3.94 -24.70 10.25
CA LEU A 645 -3.78 -23.73 9.17
C LEU A 645 -2.94 -22.55 9.67
N ILE A 646 -1.91 -22.20 8.89
CA ILE A 646 -1.00 -21.09 9.17
C ILE A 646 -1.36 -19.88 8.31
N ASP A 647 -1.53 -20.11 7.01
CA ASP A 647 -1.94 -19.07 6.08
C ASP A 647 -2.88 -19.64 5.02
N ASN A 648 -3.70 -18.75 4.47
CA ASN A 648 -4.81 -19.08 3.61
C ASN A 648 -5.12 -17.92 2.67
N THR A 649 -4.60 -17.96 1.46
CA THR A 649 -4.79 -16.90 0.45
C THR A 649 -5.95 -17.22 -0.47
N PHE A 650 -6.01 -16.67 -1.68
CA PHE A 650 -6.96 -17.14 -2.71
C PHE A 650 -6.45 -18.40 -3.43
N ASN A 651 -5.14 -18.60 -3.51
CA ASN A 651 -4.53 -19.64 -4.36
C ASN A 651 -3.93 -20.82 -3.58
N TYR A 652 -3.54 -20.63 -2.32
CA TYR A 652 -2.92 -21.70 -1.53
C TYR A 652 -3.41 -21.79 -0.08
N GLU A 653 -3.09 -22.92 0.53
CA GLU A 653 -3.20 -23.21 1.95
C GLU A 653 -1.84 -23.64 2.47
N GLN A 654 -1.37 -22.99 3.53
CA GLN A 654 -0.16 -23.38 4.26
C GLN A 654 -0.55 -23.92 5.62
N PHE A 655 -0.11 -25.13 5.97
CA PHE A 655 -0.47 -25.75 7.24
C PHE A 655 0.66 -26.58 7.85
N ARG A 656 0.56 -26.77 9.17
CA ARG A 656 1.40 -27.71 9.93
C ARG A 656 0.82 -29.11 9.88
N PHE A 657 1.67 -30.11 10.01
CA PHE A 657 1.28 -31.51 10.03
C PHE A 657 2.09 -32.32 11.04
N LYS A 658 1.63 -33.55 11.32
CA LYS A 658 2.37 -34.57 12.06
C LYS A 658 2.57 -35.79 11.19
N ILE A 659 3.75 -36.39 11.23
CA ILE A 659 4.05 -37.63 10.52
C ILE A 659 3.61 -38.81 11.41
N HIS A 660 3.03 -39.84 10.79
CA HIS A 660 2.69 -41.08 11.49
C HIS A 660 3.88 -42.05 11.47
N ASP A 661 4.43 -42.35 12.65
CA ASP A 661 5.52 -43.31 12.80
C ASP A 661 5.06 -44.73 12.42
N GLY A 662 5.63 -45.27 11.35
CA GLY A 662 5.28 -46.58 10.79
C GLY A 662 5.67 -46.78 9.31
N THR A 663 6.04 -45.71 8.62
CA THR A 663 6.58 -45.73 7.25
C THR A 663 8.06 -45.34 7.27
N LYS A 664 8.94 -46.14 6.66
CA LYS A 664 10.41 -46.01 6.77
C LYS A 664 10.89 -44.62 6.32
N HIS A 665 11.39 -43.80 7.24
CA HIS A 665 12.03 -42.53 6.92
C HIS A 665 13.56 -42.65 6.88
N LYS A 666 14.17 -42.16 5.78
CA LYS A 666 15.45 -41.47 5.79
C LYS A 666 15.18 -40.03 5.35
N ILE A 667 15.04 -39.12 6.29
CA ILE A 667 15.08 -37.68 5.99
C ILE A 667 16.52 -37.35 5.62
N ALA A 668 16.75 -36.78 4.43
CA ALA A 668 18.07 -36.40 3.96
C ALA A 668 18.64 -35.26 4.84
N GLN A 669 19.41 -35.63 5.86
CA GLN A 669 20.46 -34.77 6.40
C GLN A 669 21.61 -34.72 5.39
N SER A 670 21.50 -33.87 4.37
CA SER A 670 22.61 -33.60 3.46
C SER A 670 22.72 -32.11 3.17
N GLN A 671 23.30 -31.39 4.12
CA GLN A 671 24.10 -30.17 3.88
C GLN A 671 24.88 -29.84 5.16
N ASN A 672 25.86 -30.69 5.48
CA ASN A 672 26.98 -30.34 6.35
C ASN A 672 28.09 -31.38 6.18
N LYS A 673 28.64 -31.45 4.95
CA LYS A 673 29.97 -32.01 4.65
C LYS A 673 30.26 -31.84 3.16
N GLN A 674 30.74 -30.66 2.79
CA GLN A 674 32.01 -30.48 2.07
C GLN A 674 32.15 -29.00 1.68
N ILE A 675 33.39 -28.55 1.86
CA ILE A 675 33.95 -27.21 1.58
C ILE A 675 33.89 -26.92 0.09
#